data_AF-A0A2U8W4X5-F1
#
_entry.id   AF-A0A2U8W4X5-F1
#
_cell.length_a   1.000
_cell.length_b   1.000
_cell.length_c   1.000
_cell.angle_alpha   90.00
_cell.angle_beta   90.00
_cell.angle_gamma   90.00
#
_symmetry.space_group_name_H-M   'P 1'
#
loop_
_entity.id
_entity.type
_entity.pdbx_description
1 polymer ?
#
loop_
_entity_poly.entity_id
_entity_poly.type
_entity_poly.pdbx_seq_one_letter_code
_entity_poly.pdbx_strand_id
1 'polypeptide(L)'
;MSDALPLPASAPAGRSLPRARAYAERPNPKATSLDQAVARIVGLARAGLSRVGARRYARIADTALAQEEAVASLSREALDGEIRAVAGRLRGRERFRDADIARAFALIREMSGRVSGQRHYGVQLMGAAALLDGRIAQMATGEGKTLTATLAAGAAALAGLPVHVVTVNDYLAERDAETMRPLYAALGLSVGIVKEKQELPERAAAYACDITYCTNKDLAFDYLRDRIALGQRASDVRLKLESLHAGGGRLGQLRLRGLHFAIVDEADSVLIDEARTPLIISAAAGTQFGPETLSRAMAVAALLDSPRDYLIDQSERRVLLTEAGRARTADLVAGDGPAWRGRVTREELVRQALSALHLFLRDEHYILREGKVVIVDANTGRVMPDRAWSDGLHQMIEHKEGCALSQGRSTLARMTYQRFFRRYRRLSGMTGTTTGVVAEFWSVYRLPVVRIPTHRPVQRRHLPDAVLPDDAAKWRHVTVRIAELHARGCPVLVGTRSVAASARASAHLTAAALPHTVLSAAQDGAEAAIVAEAGQAGRITIATNMAGRGTDIKLGPGVAEAGGLHVIMVERQDARRIDDQLAGRSGRQGEPGCFQAILSLDDPLLDGDAIPRGLLRPTLVLAASFLGARRAERLGSLLLRGAQGRTERLHARMRADLLRSDQMQDRILAFAGHSE
;
A
#
# COMPACT_ATOMS: atom_id res chain seq x y z
N MET A 1 36.41 1.79 63.24
CA MET A 1 36.16 3.06 62.53
C MET A 1 35.78 2.75 61.10
N SER A 2 34.76 3.46 60.60
CA SER A 2 34.14 3.37 59.27
C SER A 2 33.06 2.30 59.10
N ASP A 3 31.88 2.63 59.60
CA ASP A 3 30.58 2.16 59.12
C ASP A 3 30.42 2.44 57.62
N ALA A 4 30.15 1.40 56.84
CA ALA A 4 29.64 1.53 55.48
C ALA A 4 28.12 1.39 55.52
N LEU A 5 27.42 2.51 55.31
CA LEU A 5 25.97 2.57 55.17
C LEU A 5 25.50 1.71 53.97
N PRO A 6 24.48 0.86 54.13
CA PRO A 6 23.87 0.16 53.01
C PRO A 6 23.02 1.12 52.16
N LEU A 7 23.18 1.01 50.83
CA LEU A 7 22.39 1.71 49.82
C LEU A 7 20.88 1.52 50.06
N PRO A 8 20.04 2.54 49.86
CA PRO A 8 18.60 2.41 50.05
C PRO A 8 18.02 1.48 48.98
N ALA A 9 17.24 0.50 49.45
CA ALA A 9 16.42 -0.36 48.60
C ALA A 9 15.56 0.51 47.67
N SER A 10 15.63 0.23 46.36
CA SER A 10 14.75 0.82 45.37
C SER A 10 13.30 0.58 45.76
N ALA A 11 12.57 1.66 46.02
CA ALA A 11 11.14 1.64 46.31
C ALA A 11 10.39 0.85 45.21
N PRO A 12 9.35 0.07 45.58
CA PRO A 12 8.52 -0.61 44.58
C PRO A 12 7.91 0.45 43.66
N ALA A 13 8.12 0.28 42.34
CA ALA A 13 7.54 1.13 41.33
C ALA A 13 6.05 1.31 41.62
N GLY A 14 5.67 2.53 42.02
CA GLY A 14 4.29 2.88 42.30
C GLY A 14 3.44 2.44 41.11
N ARG A 15 2.39 1.65 41.39
CA ARG A 15 1.37 1.32 40.40
C ARG A 15 0.68 2.62 40.00
N SER A 16 1.27 3.36 39.06
CA SER A 16 0.58 4.48 38.44
C SER A 16 -0.66 3.91 37.79
N LEU A 17 -1.84 4.34 38.26
CA LEU A 17 -3.09 4.02 37.58
C LEU A 17 -2.90 4.34 36.08
N PRO A 18 -3.19 3.40 35.17
CA PRO A 18 -3.01 3.64 33.75
C PRO A 18 -3.77 4.91 33.38
N ARG A 19 -3.07 5.88 32.77
CA ARG A 19 -3.71 7.10 32.24
C ARG A 19 -4.81 6.65 31.29
N ALA A 20 -6.05 6.78 31.73
CA ALA A 20 -7.18 6.32 30.99
C ALA A 20 -7.42 7.31 29.84
N ARG A 21 -6.86 7.02 28.66
CA ARG A 21 -7.04 7.82 27.43
C ARG A 21 -8.50 7.75 26.98
N ALA A 22 -9.05 8.86 26.51
CA ALA A 22 -10.40 8.90 25.95
C ALA A 22 -10.47 8.19 24.58
N TYR A 23 -9.36 8.22 23.83
CA TYR A 23 -9.23 7.61 22.51
C TYR A 23 -8.12 6.55 22.52
N ALA A 24 -8.46 5.31 22.15
CA ALA A 24 -7.53 4.19 22.23
C ALA A 24 -6.52 4.19 21.07
N GLU A 25 -5.31 4.69 21.31
CA GLU A 25 -4.19 4.56 20.35
C GLU A 25 -2.84 4.38 21.08
N ARG A 26 -1.85 3.85 20.36
CA ARG A 26 -0.44 3.80 20.81
C ARG A 26 0.20 5.18 20.60
N PRO A 27 0.99 5.67 21.59
CA PRO A 27 1.84 6.83 21.34
C PRO A 27 2.87 6.49 20.26
N ASN A 28 3.21 7.45 19.40
CA ASN A 28 4.25 7.26 18.41
C ASN A 28 5.61 7.12 19.12
N PRO A 29 6.29 5.96 19.04
CA PRO A 29 7.59 5.79 19.66
C PRO A 29 8.61 6.72 18.98
N LYS A 30 9.22 7.63 19.75
CA LYS A 30 10.39 8.42 19.34
C LYS A 30 11.60 7.47 19.23
N ALA A 31 11.73 6.78 18.10
CA ALA A 31 12.85 5.88 17.87
C ALA A 31 14.11 6.68 17.49
N THR A 32 15.21 6.45 18.18
CA THR A 32 16.52 6.99 17.80
C THR A 32 17.05 6.30 16.53
N SER A 33 18.06 6.89 15.87
CA SER A 33 18.73 6.26 14.72
C SER A 33 19.34 4.90 15.08
N LEU A 34 19.82 4.75 16.32
CA LEU A 34 20.34 3.49 16.85
C LEU A 34 19.23 2.44 17.03
N ASP A 35 18.06 2.83 17.55
CA ASP A 35 16.90 1.94 17.64
C ASP A 35 16.42 1.44 16.27
N GLN A 36 16.55 2.28 15.24
CA GLN A 36 16.21 1.91 13.85
C GLN A 36 17.26 0.97 13.23
N ALA A 37 18.55 1.15 13.55
CA ALA A 37 19.60 0.23 13.11
C ALA A 37 19.46 -1.15 13.78
N VAL A 38 19.28 -1.17 15.10
CA VAL A 38 19.03 -2.41 15.87
C VAL A 38 17.74 -3.08 15.40
N ALA A 39 16.69 -2.30 15.10
CA ALA A 39 15.48 -2.82 14.49
C ALA A 39 15.77 -3.62 13.23
N ARG A 40 16.52 -3.06 12.28
CA ARG A 40 16.82 -3.71 11.00
C ARG A 40 17.56 -5.02 11.21
N ILE A 41 18.57 -5.04 12.09
CA ILE A 41 19.36 -6.24 12.41
C ILE A 41 18.46 -7.32 13.05
N VAL A 42 17.68 -6.94 14.06
CA VAL A 42 16.73 -7.87 14.72
C VAL A 42 15.67 -8.37 13.74
N GLY A 43 15.24 -7.54 12.78
CA GLY A 43 14.30 -7.92 11.74
C GLY A 43 14.83 -9.02 10.84
N LEU A 44 16.09 -8.90 10.40
CA LEU A 44 16.77 -9.92 9.61
C LEU A 44 16.96 -11.22 10.40
N ALA A 45 17.36 -11.14 11.67
CA ALA A 45 17.50 -12.31 12.54
C ALA A 45 16.14 -13.00 12.81
N ARG A 46 15.09 -12.22 13.08
CA ARG A 46 13.73 -12.74 13.30
C ARG A 46 13.09 -13.32 12.04
N ALA A 47 13.44 -12.81 10.86
CA ALA A 47 13.02 -13.42 9.59
C ALA A 47 13.54 -14.87 9.48
N GLY A 48 14.76 -15.14 9.96
CA GLY A 48 15.34 -16.49 10.05
C GLY A 48 14.64 -17.41 11.06
N LEU A 49 14.12 -16.85 12.17
CA LEU A 49 13.39 -17.58 13.22
C LEU A 49 11.90 -17.80 12.93
N SER A 50 11.40 -17.38 11.76
CA SER A 50 10.00 -17.52 11.35
C SER A 50 9.44 -18.95 11.45
N ARG A 51 10.30 -19.97 11.30
CA ARG A 51 9.94 -21.41 11.44
C ARG A 51 9.43 -21.77 12.85
N VAL A 52 9.92 -21.10 13.89
CA VAL A 52 9.49 -21.37 15.28
C VAL A 52 8.07 -20.87 15.51
N GLY A 53 7.71 -19.72 14.93
CA GLY A 53 6.35 -19.19 14.96
C GLY A 53 5.34 -20.11 14.27
N ALA A 54 5.70 -20.64 13.09
CA ALA A 54 4.86 -21.55 12.32
C ALA A 54 4.47 -22.82 13.11
N ARG A 55 5.38 -23.39 13.90
CA ARG A 55 5.09 -24.57 14.74
C ARG A 55 4.05 -24.30 15.84
N ARG A 56 4.08 -23.12 16.46
CA ARG A 56 3.04 -22.74 17.44
C ARG A 56 1.68 -22.63 16.77
N TYR A 57 1.61 -21.97 15.61
CA TYR A 57 0.33 -21.80 14.91
C TYR A 57 -0.21 -23.10 14.34
N ALA A 58 0.67 -24.01 13.89
CA ALA A 58 0.28 -25.36 13.52
C ALA A 58 -0.40 -26.08 14.70
N ARG A 59 0.20 -26.07 15.89
CA ARG A 59 -0.43 -26.66 17.08
C ARG A 59 -1.80 -26.07 17.42
N ILE A 60 -1.98 -24.75 17.27
CA ILE A 60 -3.29 -24.10 17.47
C ILE A 60 -4.30 -24.60 16.43
N ALA A 61 -3.89 -24.67 15.16
CA ALA A 61 -4.72 -25.18 14.08
C ALA A 61 -5.11 -26.65 14.30
N ASP A 62 -4.15 -27.51 14.63
CA ASP A 62 -4.37 -28.93 14.92
C ASP A 62 -5.33 -29.11 16.11
N THR A 63 -5.17 -28.31 17.17
CA THR A 63 -6.07 -28.34 18.33
C THR A 63 -7.49 -27.88 17.99
N ALA A 64 -7.64 -26.93 17.06
CA ALA A 64 -8.94 -26.48 16.58
C ALA A 64 -9.60 -27.55 15.69
N LEU A 65 -8.84 -28.17 14.79
CA LEU A 65 -9.31 -29.24 13.90
C LEU A 65 -9.70 -30.50 14.67
N ALA A 66 -8.96 -30.86 15.72
CA ALA A 66 -9.28 -32.01 16.57
C ALA A 66 -10.64 -31.90 17.29
N GLN A 67 -11.24 -30.70 17.34
CA GLN A 67 -12.56 -30.46 17.93
C GLN A 67 -13.70 -30.56 16.91
N GLU A 68 -13.41 -30.86 15.64
CA GLU A 68 -14.38 -30.82 14.54
C GLU A 68 -15.62 -31.69 14.82
N GLU A 69 -15.45 -32.97 15.16
CA GLU A 69 -16.59 -33.87 15.41
C GLU A 69 -17.43 -33.42 16.61
N ALA A 70 -16.77 -33.01 17.70
CA ALA A 70 -17.44 -32.58 18.93
C ALA A 70 -18.20 -31.27 18.75
N VAL A 71 -17.73 -30.37 17.88
CA VAL A 71 -18.41 -29.09 17.59
C VAL A 71 -19.48 -29.29 16.52
N ALA A 72 -19.27 -30.17 15.54
CA ALA A 72 -20.24 -30.49 14.50
C ALA A 72 -21.52 -31.13 15.07
N SER A 73 -21.41 -31.93 16.13
CA SER A 73 -22.55 -32.57 16.80
C SER A 73 -23.40 -31.63 17.64
N LEU A 74 -22.97 -30.39 17.88
CA LEU A 74 -23.71 -29.41 18.68
C LEU A 74 -24.95 -28.90 17.95
N SER A 75 -26.07 -28.77 18.66
CA SER A 75 -27.24 -28.02 18.18
C SER A 75 -26.87 -26.54 17.98
N ARG A 76 -27.73 -25.77 17.30
CA ARG A 76 -27.50 -24.33 17.10
C ARG A 76 -27.44 -23.59 18.45
N GLU A 77 -28.35 -23.91 19.36
CA GLU A 77 -28.46 -23.29 20.68
C GLU A 77 -27.23 -23.61 21.54
N ALA A 78 -26.76 -24.86 21.49
CA ALA A 78 -25.56 -25.28 22.19
C ALA A 78 -24.30 -24.59 21.64
N LEU A 79 -24.20 -24.47 20.31
CA LEU A 79 -23.11 -23.78 19.63
C LEU A 79 -23.06 -22.29 20.03
N ASP A 80 -24.20 -21.61 20.06
CA ASP A 80 -24.30 -20.20 20.48
C ASP A 80 -23.97 -20.03 21.98
N GLY A 81 -24.30 -21.01 22.82
CA GLY A 81 -23.85 -21.09 24.22
C GLY A 81 -22.33 -21.16 24.34
N GLU A 82 -21.69 -22.03 23.57
CA GLU A 82 -20.23 -22.19 23.54
C GLU A 82 -19.51 -20.94 23.00
N ILE A 83 -20.07 -20.29 21.99
CA ILE A 83 -19.56 -19.02 21.44
C ILE A 83 -19.58 -17.93 22.53
N ARG A 84 -20.68 -17.80 23.28
CA ARG A 84 -20.75 -16.85 24.41
C ARG A 84 -19.75 -17.19 25.51
N ALA A 85 -19.57 -18.48 25.82
CA ALA A 85 -18.61 -18.92 26.82
C ALA A 85 -17.16 -18.59 26.43
N VAL A 86 -16.76 -18.84 25.17
CA VAL A 86 -15.40 -18.49 24.71
C VAL A 86 -15.20 -16.99 24.61
N ALA A 87 -16.21 -16.23 24.20
CA ALA A 87 -16.17 -14.76 24.20
C ALA A 87 -15.87 -14.21 25.61
N GLY A 88 -16.55 -14.74 26.63
CA GLY A 88 -16.28 -14.41 28.04
C GLY A 88 -14.83 -14.68 28.46
N ARG A 89 -14.23 -15.80 28.00
CA ARG A 89 -12.82 -16.13 28.29
C ARG A 89 -11.82 -15.21 27.59
N LEU A 90 -12.15 -14.69 26.41
CA LEU A 90 -11.29 -13.82 25.61
C LEU A 90 -11.30 -12.36 26.09
N ARG A 91 -12.44 -11.88 26.60
CA ARG A 91 -12.65 -10.49 27.03
C ARG A 91 -11.66 -10.04 28.12
N GLY A 92 -11.28 -8.77 28.07
CA GLY A 92 -10.42 -8.13 29.08
C GLY A 92 -8.94 -8.56 29.06
N ARG A 93 -8.53 -9.43 28.14
CA ARG A 93 -7.14 -9.91 28.05
C ARG A 93 -6.31 -9.13 27.05
N GLU A 94 -5.13 -8.69 27.48
CA GLU A 94 -4.12 -8.13 26.57
C GLU A 94 -3.49 -9.16 25.64
N ARG A 95 -3.49 -10.45 26.01
CA ARG A 95 -3.00 -11.56 25.19
C ARG A 95 -3.90 -12.77 25.32
N PHE A 96 -4.28 -13.36 24.19
CA PHE A 96 -5.13 -14.54 24.15
C PHE A 96 -4.31 -15.81 24.39
N ARG A 97 -4.91 -16.78 25.11
CA ARG A 97 -4.30 -18.11 25.32
C ARG A 97 -4.53 -18.96 24.08
N ASP A 98 -3.53 -19.77 23.72
CA ASP A 98 -3.59 -20.64 22.54
C ASP A 98 -4.81 -21.57 22.55
N ALA A 99 -5.17 -22.11 23.71
CA ALA A 99 -6.36 -22.95 23.87
C ALA A 99 -7.68 -22.20 23.63
N ASP A 100 -7.79 -20.94 24.07
CA ASP A 100 -8.98 -20.13 23.82
C ASP A 100 -9.10 -19.74 22.35
N ILE A 101 -7.97 -19.45 21.69
CA ILE A 101 -7.92 -19.19 20.24
C ILE A 101 -8.37 -20.46 19.48
N ALA A 102 -7.81 -21.62 19.82
CA ALA A 102 -8.17 -22.87 19.16
C ALA A 102 -9.67 -23.18 19.31
N ARG A 103 -10.23 -22.98 20.52
CA ARG A 103 -11.67 -23.15 20.76
C ARG A 103 -12.50 -22.16 19.95
N ALA A 104 -12.15 -20.87 19.95
CA ALA A 104 -12.86 -19.85 19.18
C ALA A 104 -12.82 -20.18 17.67
N PHE A 105 -11.68 -20.61 17.16
CA PHE A 105 -11.52 -20.99 15.76
C PHE A 105 -12.33 -22.21 15.38
N ALA A 106 -12.40 -23.24 16.23
CA ALA A 106 -13.26 -24.41 15.99
C ALA A 106 -14.74 -24.00 15.85
N LEU A 107 -15.22 -23.13 16.74
CA LEU A 107 -16.60 -22.65 16.74
C LEU A 107 -16.91 -21.75 15.52
N ILE A 108 -16.02 -20.81 15.20
CA ILE A 108 -16.17 -19.92 14.03
C ILE A 108 -16.12 -20.74 12.73
N ARG A 109 -15.21 -21.71 12.64
CA ARG A 109 -15.10 -22.62 11.50
C ARG A 109 -16.37 -23.43 11.30
N GLU A 110 -16.94 -23.97 12.37
CA GLU A 110 -18.23 -24.69 12.31
C GLU A 110 -19.34 -23.78 11.82
N MET A 111 -19.46 -22.58 12.39
CA MET A 111 -20.48 -21.60 11.99
C MET A 111 -20.33 -21.20 10.52
N SER A 112 -19.09 -20.99 10.06
CA SER A 112 -18.79 -20.72 8.65
C SER A 112 -19.27 -21.87 7.75
N GLY A 113 -19.00 -23.12 8.13
CA GLY A 113 -19.47 -24.29 7.41
C GLY A 113 -21.00 -24.36 7.32
N ARG A 114 -21.71 -24.07 8.42
CA ARG A 114 -23.18 -24.09 8.46
C ARG A 114 -23.84 -22.99 7.63
N VAL A 115 -23.28 -21.78 7.64
CA VAL A 115 -23.91 -20.60 7.04
C VAL A 115 -23.49 -20.37 5.60
N SER A 116 -22.21 -20.59 5.28
CA SER A 116 -21.64 -20.26 3.97
C SER A 116 -21.23 -21.50 3.16
N GLY A 117 -21.33 -22.70 3.74
CA GLY A 117 -20.81 -23.92 3.14
C GLY A 117 -19.28 -23.99 3.08
N GLN A 118 -18.57 -22.97 3.58
CA GLN A 118 -17.11 -22.89 3.54
C GLN A 118 -16.53 -23.14 4.93
N ARG A 119 -15.74 -24.20 5.05
CA ARG A 119 -14.98 -24.52 6.26
C ARG A 119 -13.52 -24.17 6.06
N HIS A 120 -12.94 -23.51 7.06
CA HIS A 120 -11.54 -23.12 7.02
C HIS A 120 -10.58 -24.32 6.98
N TYR A 121 -9.53 -24.22 6.17
CA TYR A 121 -8.43 -25.18 6.15
C TYR A 121 -7.44 -24.96 7.31
N GLY A 122 -6.65 -25.98 7.63
CA GLY A 122 -5.59 -25.90 8.67
C GLY A 122 -4.64 -24.72 8.45
N VAL A 123 -4.22 -24.49 7.20
CA VAL A 123 -3.33 -23.36 6.85
C VAL A 123 -4.00 -22.00 7.07
N GLN A 124 -5.32 -21.90 6.91
CA GLN A 124 -6.08 -20.67 7.18
C GLN A 124 -6.18 -20.43 8.69
N LEU A 125 -6.39 -21.47 9.49
CA LEU A 125 -6.33 -21.38 10.95
C LEU A 125 -4.94 -20.91 11.43
N MET A 126 -3.85 -21.40 10.81
CA MET A 126 -2.50 -20.92 11.09
C MET A 126 -2.33 -19.44 10.75
N GLY A 127 -2.83 -19.01 9.59
CA GLY A 127 -2.81 -17.61 9.16
C GLY A 127 -3.55 -16.71 10.13
N ALA A 128 -4.77 -17.08 10.54
CA ALA A 128 -5.57 -16.32 11.49
C ALA A 128 -4.91 -16.21 12.87
N ALA A 129 -4.27 -17.27 13.35
CA ALA A 129 -3.53 -17.24 14.61
C ALA A 129 -2.34 -16.26 14.53
N ALA A 130 -1.65 -16.20 13.39
CA ALA A 130 -0.58 -15.23 13.16
C ALA A 130 -1.11 -13.78 13.13
N LEU A 131 -2.29 -13.54 12.56
CA LEU A 131 -2.94 -12.22 12.56
C LEU A 131 -3.26 -11.76 13.98
N LEU A 132 -3.90 -12.61 14.80
CA LEU A 132 -4.23 -12.29 16.19
C LEU A 132 -2.99 -11.97 17.05
N ASP A 133 -1.85 -12.57 16.71
CA ASP A 133 -0.57 -12.34 17.39
C ASP A 133 0.20 -11.13 16.82
N GLY A 134 -0.42 -10.32 15.93
CA GLY A 134 0.15 -9.07 15.42
C GLY A 134 1.27 -9.27 14.41
N ARG A 135 1.09 -10.19 13.44
CA ARG A 135 2.10 -10.51 12.42
C ARG A 135 1.59 -10.28 11.00
N ILE A 136 2.52 -10.30 10.04
CA ILE A 136 2.18 -10.47 8.62
C ILE A 136 2.08 -11.96 8.32
N ALA A 137 0.88 -12.43 7.96
CA ALA A 137 0.66 -13.78 7.44
C ALA A 137 0.94 -13.79 5.93
N GLN A 138 2.08 -14.36 5.51
CA GLN A 138 2.37 -14.58 4.10
C GLN A 138 1.61 -15.82 3.63
N MET A 139 0.52 -15.62 2.89
CA MET A 139 -0.37 -16.65 2.35
C MET A 139 -0.52 -16.43 0.85
N ALA A 140 -0.18 -17.45 0.05
CA ALA A 140 -0.22 -17.35 -1.40
C ALA A 140 -1.60 -16.94 -1.94
N THR A 141 -1.61 -16.32 -3.12
CA THR A 141 -2.86 -15.96 -3.80
C THR A 141 -3.71 -17.20 -4.04
N GLY A 142 -5.01 -17.13 -3.70
CA GLY A 142 -5.92 -18.29 -3.78
C GLY A 142 -5.99 -19.16 -2.51
N GLU A 143 -5.20 -18.88 -1.46
CA GLU A 143 -5.30 -19.61 -0.17
C GLU A 143 -6.50 -19.19 0.70
N GLY A 144 -7.35 -18.27 0.23
CA GLY A 144 -8.53 -17.79 0.96
C GLY A 144 -8.20 -16.81 2.09
N LYS A 145 -7.45 -15.75 1.77
CA LYS A 145 -7.10 -14.66 2.72
C LYS A 145 -8.34 -13.99 3.33
N THR A 146 -9.34 -13.66 2.52
CA THR A 146 -10.62 -13.09 2.98
C THR A 146 -11.30 -13.98 4.02
N LEU A 147 -11.43 -15.29 3.74
CA LEU A 147 -12.02 -16.24 4.68
C LEU A 147 -11.14 -16.42 5.94
N THR A 148 -9.81 -16.39 5.80
CA THR A 148 -8.88 -16.43 6.93
C THR A 148 -9.04 -15.24 7.88
N ALA A 149 -9.31 -14.05 7.33
CA ALA A 149 -9.54 -12.84 8.10
C ALA A 149 -10.71 -12.98 9.07
N THR A 150 -11.76 -13.74 8.71
CA THR A 150 -12.97 -13.87 9.53
C THR A 150 -12.73 -14.57 10.86
N LEU A 151 -11.78 -15.52 10.91
CA LEU A 151 -11.34 -16.16 12.15
C LEU A 151 -10.72 -15.15 13.11
N ALA A 152 -9.78 -14.35 12.62
CA ALA A 152 -9.06 -13.37 13.43
C ALA A 152 -9.96 -12.19 13.82
N ALA A 153 -10.72 -11.64 12.87
CA ALA A 153 -11.66 -10.55 13.11
C ALA A 153 -12.79 -11.00 14.05
N GLY A 154 -13.40 -12.16 13.79
CA GLY A 154 -14.46 -12.73 14.62
C GLY A 154 -14.01 -13.01 16.05
N ALA A 155 -12.85 -13.66 16.24
CA ALA A 155 -12.33 -13.93 17.59
C ALA A 155 -11.99 -12.65 18.36
N ALA A 156 -11.42 -11.64 17.69
CA ALA A 156 -11.12 -10.35 18.32
C ALA A 156 -12.41 -9.56 18.66
N ALA A 157 -13.39 -9.55 17.76
CA ALA A 157 -14.69 -8.91 17.96
C ALA A 157 -15.49 -9.58 19.10
N LEU A 158 -15.49 -10.92 19.18
CA LEU A 158 -16.06 -11.67 20.31
C LEU A 158 -15.40 -11.29 21.65
N ALA A 159 -14.10 -10.97 21.62
CA ALA A 159 -13.37 -10.44 22.77
C ALA A 159 -13.73 -8.98 23.13
N GLY A 160 -14.64 -8.34 22.38
CA GLY A 160 -15.07 -6.95 22.56
C GLY A 160 -14.08 -5.93 21.99
N LEU A 161 -13.18 -6.33 21.08
CA LEU A 161 -12.25 -5.42 20.42
C LEU A 161 -12.85 -4.93 19.10
N PRO A 162 -13.01 -3.62 18.89
CA PRO A 162 -13.33 -3.09 17.56
C PRO A 162 -12.24 -3.47 16.55
N VAL A 163 -12.65 -3.99 15.40
CA VAL A 163 -11.74 -4.46 14.35
C VAL A 163 -11.94 -3.68 13.06
N HIS A 164 -10.86 -3.13 12.51
CA HIS A 164 -10.85 -2.59 11.15
C HIS A 164 -10.21 -3.62 10.21
N VAL A 165 -10.97 -4.09 9.22
CA VAL A 165 -10.45 -4.87 8.10
C VAL A 165 -10.18 -3.91 6.96
N VAL A 166 -8.90 -3.68 6.69
CA VAL A 166 -8.44 -2.65 5.75
C VAL A 166 -8.09 -3.31 4.42
N THR A 167 -8.71 -2.83 3.35
CA THR A 167 -8.47 -3.30 1.98
C THR A 167 -7.93 -2.16 1.11
N VAL A 168 -7.62 -2.45 -0.16
CA VAL A 168 -7.02 -1.52 -1.13
C VAL A 168 -8.06 -0.64 -1.87
N ASN A 169 -9.32 -1.07 -2.00
CA ASN A 169 -10.35 -0.27 -2.68
C ASN A 169 -11.77 -0.56 -2.14
N ASP A 170 -12.70 0.35 -2.43
CA ASP A 170 -14.08 0.32 -1.92
C ASP A 170 -14.83 -0.95 -2.37
N TYR A 171 -14.61 -1.38 -3.62
CA TYR A 171 -15.23 -2.60 -4.16
C TYR A 171 -14.88 -3.84 -3.33
N LEU A 172 -13.60 -4.04 -3.01
CA LEU A 172 -13.16 -5.18 -2.21
C LEU A 172 -13.65 -5.08 -0.77
N ALA A 173 -13.65 -3.88 -0.18
CA ALA A 173 -14.20 -3.65 1.15
C ALA A 173 -15.68 -4.05 1.21
N GLU A 174 -16.48 -3.62 0.24
CA GLU A 174 -17.90 -3.94 0.15
C GLU A 174 -18.14 -5.41 -0.11
N ARG A 175 -17.50 -5.98 -1.14
CA ARG A 175 -17.64 -7.39 -1.51
C ARG A 175 -17.31 -8.30 -0.32
N ASP A 176 -16.18 -8.08 0.34
CA ASP A 176 -15.72 -8.95 1.42
C ASP A 176 -16.61 -8.79 2.65
N ALA A 177 -17.06 -7.57 2.96
CA ALA A 177 -18.00 -7.34 4.04
C ALA A 177 -19.34 -8.05 3.79
N GLU A 178 -19.93 -7.90 2.60
CA GLU A 178 -21.22 -8.51 2.27
C GLU A 178 -21.13 -10.04 2.19
N THR A 179 -20.06 -10.57 1.59
CA THR A 179 -19.85 -12.02 1.49
C THR A 179 -19.71 -12.65 2.88
N MET A 180 -19.06 -11.96 3.83
CA MET A 180 -18.80 -12.48 5.18
C MET A 180 -19.87 -12.06 6.20
N ARG A 181 -20.79 -11.14 5.86
CA ARG A 181 -21.86 -10.66 6.73
C ARG A 181 -22.69 -11.79 7.34
N PRO A 182 -23.13 -12.83 6.60
CA PRO A 182 -23.90 -13.92 7.18
C PRO A 182 -23.17 -14.65 8.32
N LEU A 183 -21.86 -14.86 8.17
CA LEU A 183 -21.03 -15.49 9.21
C LEU A 183 -20.95 -14.60 10.45
N TYR A 184 -20.63 -13.33 10.29
CA TYR A 184 -20.52 -12.40 11.43
C TYR A 184 -21.87 -12.22 12.15
N ALA A 185 -22.97 -12.11 11.41
CA ALA A 185 -24.31 -12.05 11.97
C ALA A 185 -24.66 -13.32 12.76
N ALA A 186 -24.28 -14.50 12.25
CA ALA A 186 -24.50 -15.76 12.95
C ALA A 186 -23.66 -15.90 14.24
N LEU A 187 -22.54 -15.19 14.35
CA LEU A 187 -21.75 -15.05 15.58
C LEU A 187 -22.30 -13.96 16.53
N GLY A 188 -23.36 -13.24 16.14
CA GLY A 188 -23.92 -12.12 16.89
C GLY A 188 -23.11 -10.83 16.80
N LEU A 189 -22.33 -10.65 15.73
CA LEU A 189 -21.46 -9.50 15.50
C LEU A 189 -22.02 -8.59 14.40
N SER A 190 -21.87 -7.28 14.60
CA SER A 190 -22.25 -6.25 13.64
C SER A 190 -21.11 -5.92 12.65
N VAL A 191 -21.47 -5.60 11.40
CA VAL A 191 -20.52 -5.31 10.32
C VAL A 191 -20.87 -4.00 9.62
N GLY A 192 -19.93 -3.06 9.62
CA GLY A 192 -20.02 -1.77 8.93
C GLY A 192 -19.11 -1.70 7.71
N ILE A 193 -19.49 -0.86 6.74
CA ILE A 193 -18.72 -0.62 5.51
C ILE A 193 -18.56 0.89 5.34
N VAL A 194 -17.31 1.34 5.25
CA VAL A 194 -16.98 2.73 4.97
C VAL A 194 -16.71 2.87 3.48
N LYS A 195 -17.39 3.81 2.84
CA LYS A 195 -17.28 4.12 1.41
C LYS A 195 -17.01 5.61 1.19
N GLU A 196 -16.49 5.95 0.01
CA GLU A 196 -16.36 7.33 -0.39
C GLU A 196 -17.75 8.01 -0.46
N LYS A 197 -17.83 9.31 -0.12
CA LYS A 197 -19.05 10.16 -0.16
C LYS A 197 -20.21 9.77 0.76
N GLN A 198 -20.00 8.90 1.75
CA GLN A 198 -20.99 8.71 2.82
C GLN A 198 -21.12 9.96 3.70
N GLU A 199 -22.35 10.23 4.13
CA GLU A 199 -22.65 11.30 5.09
C GLU A 199 -22.06 10.98 6.48
N LEU A 200 -21.80 12.01 7.29
CA LEU A 200 -21.14 11.86 8.58
C LEU A 200 -21.85 10.89 9.55
N PRO A 201 -23.19 10.91 9.70
CA PRO A 201 -23.89 9.99 10.60
C PRO A 201 -23.78 8.53 10.15
N GLU A 202 -23.90 8.26 8.84
CA GLU A 202 -23.78 6.92 8.28
C GLU A 202 -22.37 6.37 8.50
N ARG A 203 -21.37 7.22 8.29
CA ARG A 203 -19.96 6.86 8.45
C ARG A 203 -19.62 6.57 9.92
N ALA A 204 -20.14 7.36 10.85
CA ALA A 204 -20.01 7.10 12.28
C ALA A 204 -20.71 5.78 12.69
N ALA A 205 -21.89 5.50 12.14
CA ALA A 205 -22.60 4.23 12.36
C ALA A 205 -21.81 3.01 11.82
N ALA A 206 -21.14 3.14 10.67
CA ALA A 206 -20.28 2.08 10.13
C ALA A 206 -19.06 1.78 11.03
N TYR A 207 -18.41 2.81 11.58
CA TYR A 207 -17.37 2.63 12.60
C TYR A 207 -17.93 2.16 13.94
N ALA A 208 -19.25 2.28 14.14
CA ALA A 208 -19.91 1.86 15.37
C ALA A 208 -20.13 0.33 15.46
N CYS A 209 -19.90 -0.40 14.37
CA CYS A 209 -19.97 -1.86 14.34
C CYS A 209 -18.79 -2.52 15.06
N ASP A 210 -18.92 -3.81 15.36
CA ASP A 210 -17.86 -4.63 15.96
C ASP A 210 -16.69 -4.82 14.97
N ILE A 211 -17.04 -4.97 13.69
CA ILE A 211 -16.10 -5.11 12.57
C ILE A 211 -16.45 -4.07 11.51
N THR A 212 -15.46 -3.32 11.05
CA THR A 212 -15.62 -2.32 9.98
C THR A 212 -14.68 -2.63 8.83
N TYR A 213 -15.24 -2.81 7.63
CA TYR A 213 -14.48 -2.89 6.39
C TYR A 213 -14.30 -1.50 5.80
N CYS A 214 -13.09 -1.16 5.40
CA CYS A 214 -12.74 0.16 4.88
C CYS A 214 -11.51 0.10 3.98
N THR A 215 -11.27 1.17 3.23
CA THR A 215 -9.99 1.40 2.57
C THR A 215 -9.02 2.09 3.51
N ASN A 216 -7.72 1.89 3.28
CA ASN A 216 -6.67 2.62 3.98
C ASN A 216 -6.80 4.14 3.79
N LYS A 217 -7.17 4.59 2.59
CA LYS A 217 -7.41 6.00 2.26
C LYS A 217 -8.50 6.58 3.17
N ASP A 218 -9.70 6.01 3.14
CA ASP A 218 -10.85 6.51 3.90
C ASP A 218 -10.58 6.53 5.40
N LEU A 219 -10.02 5.45 5.91
CA LEU A 219 -9.70 5.28 7.31
C LEU A 219 -8.70 6.33 7.81
N ALA A 220 -7.65 6.59 7.04
CA ALA A 220 -6.62 7.55 7.43
C ALA A 220 -7.10 9.00 7.28
N PHE A 221 -7.92 9.31 6.26
CA PHE A 221 -8.56 10.62 6.12
C PHE A 221 -9.59 10.89 7.20
N ASP A 222 -10.39 9.89 7.60
CA ASP A 222 -11.30 10.02 8.74
C ASP A 222 -10.55 10.32 10.02
N TYR A 223 -9.44 9.64 10.24
CA TYR A 223 -8.58 9.92 11.39
C TYR A 223 -8.04 11.35 11.35
N LEU A 224 -7.57 11.83 10.19
CA LEU A 224 -7.11 13.22 10.05
C LEU A 224 -8.24 14.23 10.28
N ARG A 225 -9.44 13.97 9.75
CA ARG A 225 -10.63 14.82 9.98
C ARG A 225 -11.03 14.86 11.44
N ASP A 226 -11.01 13.72 12.12
CA ASP A 226 -11.26 13.63 13.56
C ASP A 226 -10.22 14.42 14.36
N ARG A 227 -8.95 14.40 13.95
CA ARG A 227 -7.89 15.22 14.57
C ARG A 227 -8.09 16.71 14.37
N ILE A 228 -8.50 17.14 13.18
CA ILE A 228 -8.86 18.53 12.91
C ILE A 228 -10.05 18.95 13.78
N ALA A 229 -11.10 18.11 13.86
CA ALA A 229 -12.29 18.39 14.66
C ALA A 229 -12.01 18.46 16.17
N LEU A 230 -11.12 17.62 16.68
CA LEU A 230 -10.68 17.65 18.08
C LEU A 230 -9.96 18.96 18.44
N GLY A 231 -9.32 19.60 17.46
CA GLY A 231 -8.44 20.76 17.65
C GLY A 231 -7.15 20.39 18.39
N GLN A 232 -6.06 21.13 18.14
CA GLN A 232 -4.71 20.84 18.64
C GLN A 232 -4.52 20.90 20.19
N ARG A 233 -5.60 20.96 20.99
CA ARG A 233 -5.56 21.16 22.46
C ARG A 233 -6.60 20.35 23.24
N ALA A 234 -7.08 19.23 22.71
CA ALA A 234 -7.94 18.34 23.48
C ALA A 234 -7.09 17.42 24.38
N SER A 235 -6.83 17.84 25.63
CA SER A 235 -6.22 16.94 26.61
C SER A 235 -7.18 15.77 26.91
N ASP A 236 -6.65 14.55 27.09
CA ASP A 236 -7.43 13.33 27.38
C ASP A 236 -8.40 13.53 28.56
N VAL A 237 -8.02 14.36 29.53
CA VAL A 237 -8.81 14.71 30.72
C VAL A 237 -9.99 15.61 30.35
N ARG A 238 -9.78 16.60 29.48
CA ARG A 238 -10.81 17.51 29.00
C ARG A 238 -11.85 16.79 28.14
N LEU A 239 -11.42 15.87 27.27
CA LEU A 239 -12.32 15.03 26.48
C LEU A 239 -13.24 14.19 27.37
N LYS A 240 -12.70 13.60 28.45
CA LYS A 240 -13.50 12.83 29.41
C LYS A 240 -14.49 13.68 30.19
N LEU A 241 -14.05 14.84 30.69
CA LEU A 241 -14.94 15.78 31.38
C LEU A 241 -16.08 16.26 30.48
N GLU A 242 -15.81 16.49 29.19
CA GLU A 242 -16.83 16.85 28.19
C GLU A 242 -17.80 15.69 27.92
N SER A 243 -17.34 14.43 27.86
CA SER A 243 -18.23 13.26 27.70
C SER A 243 -19.16 13.00 28.89
N LEU A 244 -18.78 13.45 30.09
CA LEU A 244 -19.56 13.28 31.31
C LEU A 244 -20.59 14.39 31.52
N HIS A 245 -20.35 15.59 30.98
CA HIS A 245 -21.22 16.76 31.17
C HIS A 245 -22.15 17.07 29.98
N ALA A 246 -21.83 16.61 28.76
CA ALA A 246 -22.65 16.89 27.58
C ALA A 246 -22.97 15.59 26.83
N GLY A 247 -24.26 15.32 26.59
CA GLY A 247 -24.75 14.25 25.71
C GLY A 247 -24.45 14.47 24.21
N GLY A 248 -23.35 15.17 23.90
CA GLY A 248 -22.97 15.61 22.55
C GLY A 248 -21.65 16.38 22.50
N GLY A 249 -20.67 16.10 23.39
CA GLY A 249 -19.34 16.73 23.36
C GLY A 249 -18.54 16.38 22.08
N ARG A 250 -17.33 16.96 21.90
CA ARG A 250 -16.46 16.74 20.73
C ARG A 250 -16.17 15.26 20.41
N LEU A 251 -16.27 14.37 21.40
CA LEU A 251 -16.19 12.91 21.22
C LEU A 251 -17.34 12.35 20.39
N GLY A 252 -18.56 12.90 20.49
CA GLY A 252 -19.70 12.54 19.66
C GLY A 252 -19.62 13.07 18.22
N GLN A 253 -18.66 13.94 17.93
CA GLN A 253 -18.35 14.43 16.57
C GLN A 253 -17.28 13.57 15.88
N LEU A 254 -16.67 12.62 16.60
CA LEU A 254 -15.66 11.74 16.02
C LEU A 254 -16.33 10.63 15.22
N ARG A 255 -15.71 10.29 14.10
CA ARG A 255 -16.11 9.18 13.26
C ARG A 255 -15.58 7.88 13.85
N LEU A 256 -14.30 7.88 14.24
CA LEU A 256 -13.63 6.71 14.79
C LEU A 256 -13.83 6.61 16.30
N ARG A 257 -13.94 5.37 16.78
CA ARG A 257 -13.99 5.00 18.20
C ARG A 257 -12.62 4.71 18.84
N GLY A 258 -11.54 4.81 18.06
CA GLY A 258 -10.19 4.44 18.47
C GLY A 258 -9.50 3.54 17.45
N LEU A 259 -8.19 3.33 17.63
CA LEU A 259 -7.35 2.47 16.81
C LEU A 259 -7.00 1.19 17.59
N HIS A 260 -7.98 0.28 17.70
CA HIS A 260 -7.86 -0.94 18.51
C HIS A 260 -7.12 -2.06 17.78
N PHE A 261 -7.74 -2.67 16.76
CA PHE A 261 -7.13 -3.72 15.97
C PHE A 261 -7.34 -3.48 14.48
N ALA A 262 -6.27 -3.51 13.70
CA ALA A 262 -6.33 -3.51 12.24
C ALA A 262 -5.78 -4.82 11.67
N ILE A 263 -6.53 -5.38 10.72
CA ILE A 263 -6.09 -6.46 9.83
C ILE A 263 -6.00 -5.85 8.43
N VAL A 264 -4.78 -5.68 7.93
CA VAL A 264 -4.53 -5.11 6.60
C VAL A 264 -4.44 -6.23 5.58
N ASP A 265 -5.43 -6.35 4.69
CA ASP A 265 -5.33 -7.21 3.51
C ASP A 265 -4.43 -6.56 2.45
N GLU A 266 -3.76 -7.39 1.66
CA GLU A 266 -2.75 -6.96 0.69
C GLU A 266 -1.73 -6.00 1.33
N ALA A 267 -1.21 -6.40 2.49
CA ALA A 267 -0.44 -5.55 3.39
C ALA A 267 0.83 -4.94 2.75
N ASP A 268 1.41 -5.59 1.74
CA ASP A 268 2.50 -5.03 0.96
C ASP A 268 2.05 -3.85 0.10
N SER A 269 0.88 -3.92 -0.54
CA SER A 269 0.33 -2.79 -1.28
C SER A 269 0.02 -1.61 -0.36
N VAL A 270 -0.68 -1.84 0.75
CA VAL A 270 -1.11 -0.76 1.66
C VAL A 270 0.06 -0.17 2.47
N LEU A 271 0.91 -1.02 3.06
CA LEU A 271 1.96 -0.57 3.98
C LEU A 271 3.29 -0.25 3.30
N ILE A 272 3.49 -0.64 2.04
CA ILE A 272 4.73 -0.37 1.31
C ILE A 272 4.45 0.50 0.08
N ASP A 273 3.54 0.10 -0.79
CA ASP A 273 3.41 0.73 -2.11
C ASP A 273 2.68 2.07 -2.04
N GLU A 274 1.60 2.13 -1.27
CA GLU A 274 0.85 3.36 -1.02
C GLU A 274 1.53 4.28 -0.01
N ALA A 275 2.42 3.72 0.81
CA ALA A 275 3.21 4.45 1.79
C ALA A 275 4.34 5.31 1.16
N ARG A 276 4.35 5.47 -0.17
CA ARG A 276 5.28 6.34 -0.92
C ARG A 276 4.87 7.81 -0.91
N THR A 277 3.59 8.10 -0.74
CA THR A 277 3.05 9.47 -0.74
C THR A 277 2.39 9.78 0.59
N PRO A 278 2.62 10.97 1.18
CA PRO A 278 1.93 11.36 2.41
C PRO A 278 0.45 11.65 2.14
N LEU A 279 -0.37 11.50 3.16
CA LEU A 279 -1.75 11.95 3.17
C LEU A 279 -1.80 13.41 3.56
N ILE A 280 -2.54 14.20 2.81
CA ILE A 280 -2.63 15.65 2.97
C ILE A 280 -4.11 16.04 2.88
N ILE A 281 -4.63 16.68 3.91
CA ILE A 281 -5.88 17.43 3.84
C ILE A 281 -5.51 18.88 3.61
N SER A 282 -5.95 19.41 2.48
CA SER A 282 -5.79 20.82 2.15
C SER A 282 -7.13 21.52 2.17
N ALA A 283 -7.18 22.72 2.74
CA ALA A 283 -8.32 23.61 2.59
C ALA A 283 -7.98 24.73 1.62
N ALA A 284 -9.03 25.30 1.00
CA ALA A 284 -8.92 26.61 0.39
C ALA A 284 -8.43 27.57 1.48
N ALA A 285 -7.29 28.18 1.22
CA ALA A 285 -6.74 29.23 2.06
C ALA A 285 -6.40 30.40 1.16
N GLY A 286 -6.29 31.59 1.76
CA GLY A 286 -5.54 32.64 1.09
C GLY A 286 -4.19 32.07 0.65
N THR A 287 -3.79 32.34 -0.59
CA THR A 287 -2.44 32.01 -1.04
C THR A 287 -1.44 32.57 -0.05
N GLN A 288 -0.44 31.79 0.38
CA GLN A 288 0.63 32.28 1.27
C GLN A 288 1.31 33.53 0.69
N PHE A 289 1.35 33.62 -0.64
CA PHE A 289 1.83 34.77 -1.40
C PHE A 289 0.76 35.19 -2.39
N GLY A 290 0.46 36.50 -2.46
CA GLY A 290 -0.54 37.00 -3.41
C GLY A 290 -0.14 36.76 -4.87
N PRO A 291 -1.11 36.76 -5.81
CA PRO A 291 -0.88 36.67 -7.25
C PRO A 291 0.27 37.56 -7.77
N GLU A 292 0.37 38.78 -7.24
CA GLU A 292 1.41 39.75 -7.60
C GLU A 292 2.81 39.27 -7.22
N THR A 293 2.97 38.66 -6.04
CA THR A 293 4.25 38.12 -5.58
C THR A 293 4.71 36.94 -6.44
N LEU A 294 3.78 36.05 -6.80
CA LEU A 294 4.09 34.90 -7.65
C LEU A 294 4.45 35.35 -9.08
N SER A 295 3.71 36.32 -9.62
CA SER A 295 4.00 36.92 -10.93
C SER A 295 5.36 37.62 -10.93
N ARG A 296 5.68 38.33 -9.84
CA ARG A 296 7.00 38.96 -9.66
C ARG A 296 8.12 37.92 -9.58
N ALA A 297 7.91 36.79 -8.92
CA ALA A 297 8.88 35.69 -8.88
C ALA A 297 9.14 35.09 -10.27
N MET A 298 8.10 34.91 -11.07
CA MET A 298 8.23 34.47 -12.47
C MET A 298 9.02 35.48 -13.31
N ALA A 299 8.76 36.78 -13.15
CA ALA A 299 9.51 37.83 -13.83
C ALA A 299 10.99 37.86 -13.43
N VAL A 300 11.30 37.70 -12.14
CA VAL A 300 12.68 37.64 -11.64
C VAL A 300 13.39 36.39 -12.17
N ALA A 301 12.74 35.23 -12.12
CA ALA A 301 13.29 33.97 -12.62
C ALA A 301 13.62 34.03 -14.13
N ALA A 302 12.79 34.71 -14.92
CA ALA A 302 13.03 34.90 -16.35
C ALA A 302 14.26 35.78 -16.68
N LEU A 303 14.75 36.56 -15.70
CA LEU A 303 15.95 37.38 -15.86
C LEU A 303 17.23 36.66 -15.46
N LEU A 304 17.17 35.48 -14.84
CA LEU A 304 18.33 34.72 -14.38
C LEU A 304 18.82 33.76 -15.47
N ASP A 305 20.13 33.53 -15.53
CA ASP A 305 20.76 32.71 -16.57
C ASP A 305 21.50 31.48 -16.00
N SER A 306 21.34 30.32 -16.66
CA SER A 306 22.15 29.12 -16.39
C SER A 306 23.40 29.10 -17.27
N PRO A 307 24.59 28.68 -16.77
CA PRO A 307 24.87 28.12 -15.44
C PRO A 307 25.27 29.16 -14.39
N ARG A 308 25.27 30.46 -14.73
CA ARG A 308 25.80 31.52 -13.87
C ARG A 308 25.01 31.68 -12.58
N ASP A 309 23.69 31.83 -12.68
CA ASP A 309 22.80 32.17 -11.57
C ASP A 309 22.13 30.93 -10.96
N TYR A 310 21.93 29.89 -11.76
CA TYR A 310 21.38 28.63 -11.29
C TYR A 310 21.89 27.45 -12.10
N LEU A 311 21.81 26.27 -11.49
CA LEU A 311 22.12 24.98 -12.09
C LEU A 311 20.88 24.09 -12.05
N ILE A 312 20.67 23.31 -13.10
CA ILE A 312 19.62 22.30 -13.16
C ILE A 312 20.26 20.93 -12.98
N ASP A 313 19.94 20.26 -11.89
CA ASP A 313 20.29 18.87 -11.65
C ASP A 313 19.20 17.99 -12.26
N GLN A 314 19.46 17.47 -13.45
CA GLN A 314 18.53 16.60 -14.19
C GLN A 314 18.33 15.25 -13.49
N SER A 315 19.29 14.79 -12.69
CA SER A 315 19.21 13.50 -11.99
C SER A 315 18.25 13.54 -10.81
N GLU A 316 18.25 14.65 -10.08
CA GLU A 316 17.36 14.89 -8.94
C GLU A 316 16.14 15.76 -9.29
N ARG A 317 16.03 16.22 -10.55
CA ARG A 317 15.00 17.16 -11.04
C ARG A 317 14.83 18.35 -10.09
N ARG A 318 15.94 19.03 -9.79
CA ARG A 318 15.96 20.19 -8.89
C ARG A 318 16.75 21.36 -9.47
N VAL A 319 16.34 22.57 -9.11
CA VAL A 319 17.08 23.80 -9.39
C VAL A 319 17.90 24.20 -8.18
N LEU A 320 19.19 24.47 -8.38
CA LEU A 320 20.12 24.95 -7.38
C LEU A 320 20.53 26.39 -7.70
N LEU A 321 20.22 27.35 -6.83
CA LEU A 321 20.71 28.72 -6.96
C LEU A 321 22.19 28.80 -6.58
N THR A 322 23.02 29.36 -7.47
CA THR A 322 24.43 29.66 -7.20
C THR A 322 24.55 30.87 -6.27
N GLU A 323 25.73 31.13 -5.72
CA GLU A 323 25.94 32.36 -4.93
C GLU A 323 25.71 33.63 -5.77
N ALA A 324 26.14 33.62 -7.04
CA ALA A 324 25.91 34.71 -7.98
C ALA A 324 24.41 34.94 -8.22
N GLY A 325 23.63 33.88 -8.41
CA GLY A 325 22.18 33.98 -8.57
C GLY A 325 21.47 34.45 -7.31
N ARG A 326 21.94 34.06 -6.12
CA ARG A 326 21.41 34.57 -4.84
C ARG A 326 21.65 36.07 -4.66
N ALA A 327 22.84 36.55 -5.03
CA ALA A 327 23.16 37.97 -5.01
C ALA A 327 22.31 38.75 -6.03
N ARG A 328 22.29 38.30 -7.29
CA ARG A 328 21.48 38.92 -8.36
C ARG A 328 19.98 38.94 -8.03
N THR A 329 19.46 37.86 -7.45
CA THR A 329 18.08 37.79 -6.95
C THR A 329 17.84 38.81 -5.85
N ALA A 330 18.81 39.04 -4.96
CA ALA A 330 18.69 40.03 -3.89
C ALA A 330 18.59 41.45 -4.44
N ASP A 331 19.40 41.77 -5.44
CA ASP A 331 19.45 43.09 -6.06
C ASP A 331 18.17 43.38 -6.86
N LEU A 332 17.68 42.40 -7.63
CA LEU A 332 16.48 42.55 -8.46
C LEU A 332 15.19 42.81 -7.68
N VAL A 333 15.15 42.41 -6.40
CA VAL A 333 13.97 42.57 -5.52
C VAL A 333 14.26 43.52 -4.36
N ALA A 334 15.37 44.26 -4.41
CA ALA A 334 15.75 45.24 -3.41
C ALA A 334 14.75 46.41 -3.42
N GLY A 335 13.72 46.32 -2.58
CA GLY A 335 12.62 47.29 -2.50
C GLY A 335 11.23 46.69 -2.72
N ASP A 336 11.14 45.42 -3.11
CA ASP A 336 9.86 44.72 -3.23
C ASP A 336 9.23 44.48 -1.85
N GLY A 337 7.93 44.13 -1.84
CA GLY A 337 7.11 44.00 -0.63
C GLY A 337 7.63 43.01 0.43
N PRO A 338 6.95 42.90 1.59
CA PRO A 338 7.43 42.16 2.76
C PRO A 338 7.80 40.69 2.50
N ALA A 339 7.19 40.04 1.50
CA ALA A 339 7.52 38.67 1.08
C ALA A 339 8.99 38.47 0.63
N TRP A 340 9.65 39.54 0.18
CA TRP A 340 11.00 39.50 -0.42
C TRP A 340 12.15 39.80 0.56
N ARG A 341 11.82 40.26 1.78
CA ARG A 341 12.81 40.62 2.81
C ARG A 341 13.51 39.40 3.42
N GLY A 342 12.79 38.30 3.56
CA GLY A 342 13.32 37.07 4.12
C GLY A 342 14.19 36.33 3.10
N ARG A 343 15.46 36.12 3.41
CA ARG A 343 16.41 35.39 2.53
C ARG A 343 15.86 34.03 2.09
N VAL A 344 15.41 33.22 3.05
CA VAL A 344 14.88 31.85 2.79
C VAL A 344 13.65 31.91 1.89
N THR A 345 12.71 32.79 2.19
CA THR A 345 11.46 32.94 1.44
C THR A 345 11.69 33.41 0.00
N ARG A 346 12.54 34.43 -0.19
CA ARG A 346 12.89 34.94 -1.52
C ARG A 346 13.57 33.87 -2.37
N GLU A 347 14.58 33.20 -1.82
CA GLU A 347 15.31 32.15 -2.53
C GLU A 347 14.38 30.99 -2.91
N GLU A 348 13.44 30.62 -2.04
CA GLU A 348 12.44 29.59 -2.32
C GLU A 348 11.47 29.99 -3.43
N LEU A 349 10.93 31.22 -3.41
CA LEU A 349 10.03 31.73 -4.45
C LEU A 349 10.69 31.69 -5.84
N VAL A 350 11.94 32.16 -5.95
CA VAL A 350 12.66 32.16 -7.22
C VAL A 350 13.01 30.74 -7.66
N ARG A 351 13.38 29.86 -6.73
CA ARG A 351 13.65 28.45 -7.03
C ARG A 351 12.40 27.73 -7.55
N GLN A 352 11.22 28.00 -6.99
CA GLN A 352 9.95 27.46 -7.47
C GLN A 352 9.58 27.99 -8.86
N ALA A 353 9.80 29.29 -9.10
CA ALA A 353 9.57 29.90 -10.42
C ALA A 353 10.50 29.30 -11.50
N LEU A 354 11.79 29.15 -11.21
CA LEU A 354 12.73 28.46 -12.10
C LEU A 354 12.33 26.99 -12.33
N SER A 355 11.83 26.32 -11.31
CA SER A 355 11.31 24.95 -11.43
C SER A 355 10.10 24.91 -12.38
N ALA A 356 9.12 25.81 -12.22
CA ALA A 356 7.96 25.94 -13.12
C ALA A 356 8.38 26.17 -14.58
N LEU A 357 9.37 27.04 -14.80
CA LEU A 357 9.87 27.36 -16.14
C LEU A 357 10.58 26.17 -16.80
N HIS A 358 11.50 25.50 -16.09
CA HIS A 358 12.44 24.56 -16.70
C HIS A 358 12.20 23.08 -16.41
N LEU A 359 11.53 22.72 -15.32
CA LEU A 359 11.33 21.33 -14.91
C LEU A 359 9.92 20.81 -15.21
N PHE A 360 8.92 21.69 -15.28
CA PHE A 360 7.54 21.32 -15.56
C PHE A 360 7.18 21.68 -17.00
N LEU A 361 7.14 20.65 -17.84
CA LEU A 361 6.84 20.78 -19.26
C LEU A 361 5.40 20.40 -19.57
N ARG A 362 4.77 21.20 -20.43
CA ARG A 362 3.45 20.92 -21.00
C ARG A 362 3.49 19.62 -21.80
N ASP A 363 2.39 18.87 -21.74
CA ASP A 363 2.17 17.55 -22.36
C ASP A 363 3.03 16.40 -21.82
N GLU A 364 3.96 16.67 -20.91
CA GLU A 364 4.68 15.66 -20.13
C GLU A 364 4.21 15.62 -18.67
N HIS A 365 4.13 16.78 -18.02
CA HIS A 365 3.84 16.91 -16.58
C HIS A 365 2.44 17.46 -16.30
N TYR A 366 1.89 18.24 -17.22
CA TYR A 366 0.52 18.75 -17.17
C TYR A 366 -0.03 18.94 -18.58
N ILE A 367 -1.36 19.03 -18.66
CA ILE A 367 -2.09 19.46 -19.84
C ILE A 367 -2.96 20.66 -19.49
N LEU A 368 -3.38 21.41 -20.51
CA LEU A 368 -4.39 22.45 -20.36
C LEU A 368 -5.76 21.87 -20.70
N ARG A 369 -6.71 22.00 -19.78
CA ARG A 369 -8.11 21.59 -19.99
C ARG A 369 -9.03 22.71 -19.49
N GLU A 370 -9.90 23.19 -20.37
CA GLU A 370 -10.84 24.30 -20.04
C GLU A 370 -10.13 25.54 -19.48
N GLY A 371 -8.94 25.87 -20.00
CA GLY A 371 -8.13 27.01 -19.53
C GLY A 371 -7.53 26.83 -18.12
N LYS A 372 -7.45 25.60 -17.62
CA LYS A 372 -6.82 25.25 -16.33
C LYS A 372 -5.70 24.24 -16.53
N VAL A 373 -4.68 24.35 -15.68
CA VAL A 373 -3.57 23.40 -15.61
C VAL A 373 -4.04 22.14 -14.89
N VAL A 374 -3.90 20.98 -15.53
CA VAL A 374 -4.24 19.69 -14.94
C VAL A 374 -3.03 18.77 -14.96
N ILE A 375 -2.68 18.22 -13.79
CA ILE A 375 -1.51 17.36 -13.61
C ILE A 375 -1.69 16.05 -14.39
N VAL A 376 -0.62 15.61 -15.05
CA VAL A 376 -0.51 14.28 -15.64
C VAL A 376 0.51 13.47 -14.86
N ASP A 377 0.14 12.25 -14.51
CA ASP A 377 1.06 11.31 -13.89
C ASP A 377 2.08 10.82 -14.93
N ALA A 378 3.36 11.14 -14.71
CA ALA A 378 4.45 10.85 -15.65
C ALA A 378 4.62 9.34 -15.94
N ASN A 379 4.19 8.45 -15.04
CA ASN A 379 4.36 7.01 -15.20
C ASN A 379 3.18 6.35 -15.93
N THR A 380 1.99 6.93 -15.77
CA THR A 380 0.73 6.32 -16.24
C THR A 380 0.05 7.10 -17.35
N GLY A 381 0.42 8.37 -17.58
CA GLY A 381 -0.25 9.29 -18.51
C GLY A 381 -1.66 9.69 -18.05
N ARG A 382 -2.04 9.37 -16.81
CA ARG A 382 -3.38 9.64 -16.29
C ARG A 382 -3.50 11.08 -15.83
N VAL A 383 -4.64 11.69 -16.16
CA VAL A 383 -5.01 13.05 -15.76
C VAL A 383 -5.48 13.04 -14.30
N MET A 384 -5.00 13.99 -13.49
CA MET A 384 -5.25 14.10 -12.06
C MET A 384 -5.90 15.45 -11.71
N PRO A 385 -7.21 15.63 -11.96
CA PRO A 385 -7.89 16.93 -11.83
C PRO A 385 -7.95 17.46 -10.39
N ASP A 386 -7.96 16.59 -9.39
CA ASP A 386 -8.06 17.00 -7.98
C ASP A 386 -6.70 17.31 -7.33
N ARG A 387 -5.60 17.23 -8.09
CA ARG A 387 -4.24 17.47 -7.59
C ARG A 387 -3.72 18.83 -8.05
N ALA A 388 -3.03 19.50 -7.14
CA ALA A 388 -2.28 20.71 -7.41
C ALA A 388 -0.89 20.60 -6.76
N TRP A 389 0.12 21.23 -7.35
CA TRP A 389 1.43 21.38 -6.72
C TRP A 389 1.37 22.39 -5.57
N SER A 390 2.17 22.16 -4.52
CA SER A 390 2.19 23.01 -3.32
C SER A 390 3.04 24.28 -3.50
N ASP A 391 3.00 25.15 -2.49
CA ASP A 391 3.96 26.25 -2.31
C ASP A 391 4.00 27.28 -3.46
N GLY A 392 2.86 27.48 -4.13
CA GLY A 392 2.72 28.44 -5.23
C GLY A 392 3.16 27.90 -6.60
N LEU A 393 3.72 26.69 -6.67
CA LEU A 393 4.24 26.12 -7.92
C LEU A 393 3.13 25.91 -8.97
N HIS A 394 1.94 25.47 -8.55
CA HIS A 394 0.82 25.29 -9.47
C HIS A 394 0.38 26.63 -10.08
N GLN A 395 0.27 27.67 -9.26
CA GLN A 395 -0.04 29.03 -9.69
C GLN A 395 1.05 29.60 -10.60
N MET A 396 2.33 29.30 -10.35
CA MET A 396 3.42 29.70 -11.23
C MET A 396 3.35 29.02 -12.61
N ILE A 397 2.91 27.76 -12.67
CA ILE A 397 2.64 27.06 -13.94
C ILE A 397 1.39 27.63 -14.63
N GLU A 398 0.33 27.95 -13.88
CA GLU A 398 -0.83 28.66 -14.42
C GLU A 398 -0.41 30.02 -15.02
N HIS A 399 0.45 30.77 -14.32
CA HIS A 399 1.02 32.04 -14.82
C HIS A 399 1.84 31.84 -16.09
N LYS A 400 2.72 30.82 -16.11
CA LYS A 400 3.54 30.45 -17.27
C LYS A 400 2.69 30.19 -18.51
N GLU A 401 1.53 29.56 -18.34
CA GLU A 401 0.61 29.20 -19.42
C GLU A 401 -0.49 30.23 -19.69
N GLY A 402 -0.46 31.39 -19.01
CA GLY A 402 -1.47 32.44 -19.16
C GLY A 402 -2.87 32.08 -18.65
N CYS A 403 -2.98 31.09 -17.77
CA CYS A 403 -4.23 30.67 -17.14
C CYS A 403 -4.60 31.58 -15.96
N ALA A 404 -5.89 31.62 -15.60
CA ALA A 404 -6.35 32.32 -14.41
C ALA A 404 -5.79 31.65 -13.15
N LEU A 405 -5.20 32.45 -12.26
CA LEU A 405 -4.56 31.94 -11.05
C LEU A 405 -5.59 31.37 -10.08
N SER A 406 -5.45 30.08 -9.77
CA SER A 406 -6.28 29.40 -8.80
C SER A 406 -6.01 29.87 -7.37
N GLN A 407 -7.03 29.79 -6.50
CA GLN A 407 -6.83 30.06 -5.08
C GLN A 407 -5.84 29.08 -4.44
N GLY A 408 -5.03 29.60 -3.52
CA GLY A 408 -4.05 28.83 -2.80
C GLY A 408 -4.69 27.70 -1.99
N ARG A 409 -3.99 26.57 -1.91
CA ARG A 409 -4.38 25.48 -1.02
C ARG A 409 -3.36 25.43 0.10
N SER A 410 -3.80 25.59 1.34
CA SER A 410 -2.93 25.35 2.50
C SER A 410 -3.15 23.94 3.03
N THR A 411 -2.08 23.29 3.49
CA THR A 411 -2.17 21.99 4.14
C THR A 411 -2.69 22.17 5.57
N LEU A 412 -3.90 21.70 5.86
CA LEU A 412 -4.47 21.71 7.22
C LEU A 412 -3.87 20.61 8.09
N ALA A 413 -3.71 19.41 7.53
CA ALA A 413 -3.16 18.27 8.23
C ALA A 413 -2.42 17.37 7.24
N ARG A 414 -1.30 16.81 7.71
CA ARG A 414 -0.47 15.90 6.94
C ARG A 414 -0.02 14.74 7.82
N MET A 415 -0.06 13.53 7.29
CA MET A 415 0.45 12.34 7.97
C MET A 415 0.87 11.28 6.96
N THR A 416 1.87 10.48 7.31
CA THR A 416 2.26 9.30 6.53
C THR A 416 1.46 8.05 6.93
N TYR A 417 1.21 7.13 6.00
CA TYR A 417 0.60 5.83 6.32
C TYR A 417 1.42 5.05 7.37
N GLN A 418 2.74 5.13 7.27
CA GLN A 418 3.68 4.57 8.25
C GLN A 418 3.34 5.02 9.66
N ARG A 419 3.19 6.33 9.85
CA ARG A 419 2.87 6.91 11.15
C ARG A 419 1.47 6.52 11.59
N PHE A 420 0.48 6.61 10.70
CA PHE A 420 -0.90 6.26 11.00
C PHE A 420 -1.04 4.83 11.55
N PHE A 421 -0.59 3.83 10.80
CA PHE A 421 -0.79 2.43 11.17
C PHE A 421 -0.03 2.03 12.44
N ARG A 422 1.12 2.68 12.74
CA ARG A 422 1.85 2.46 14.00
C ARG A 422 1.08 2.87 15.26
N ARG A 423 0.01 3.66 15.12
CA ARG A 423 -0.85 4.10 16.23
C ARG A 423 -1.87 3.05 16.66
N TYR A 424 -2.09 1.99 15.86
CA TYR A 424 -2.98 0.90 16.27
C TYR A 424 -2.46 0.14 17.48
N ARG A 425 -3.34 -0.16 18.44
CA ARG A 425 -3.04 -0.99 19.62
C ARG A 425 -2.66 -2.41 19.23
N ARG A 426 -3.20 -2.94 18.15
CA ARG A 426 -2.76 -4.16 17.47
C ARG A 426 -2.83 -3.94 15.97
N LEU A 427 -1.78 -4.30 15.26
CA LEU A 427 -1.71 -4.23 13.80
C LEU A 427 -1.25 -5.59 13.30
N SER A 428 -1.89 -6.07 12.25
CA SER A 428 -1.54 -7.30 11.55
C SER A 428 -1.87 -7.13 10.07
N GLY A 429 -1.44 -8.08 9.26
CA GLY A 429 -1.82 -8.06 7.86
C GLY A 429 -1.55 -9.38 7.15
N MET A 430 -2.05 -9.49 5.94
CA MET A 430 -1.87 -10.67 5.10
C MET A 430 -1.51 -10.26 3.69
N THR A 431 -0.68 -11.06 3.03
CA THR A 431 -0.26 -10.84 1.64
C THR A 431 0.29 -12.11 1.04
N GLY A 432 0.25 -12.24 -0.29
CA GLY A 432 0.95 -13.31 -1.01
C GLY A 432 2.46 -13.11 -1.06
N THR A 433 2.92 -11.87 -0.99
CA THR A 433 4.28 -11.50 -1.40
C THR A 433 4.96 -10.62 -0.38
N THR A 434 6.08 -11.11 0.16
CA THR A 434 6.90 -10.34 1.11
C THR A 434 8.36 -10.21 0.67
N THR A 435 8.71 -10.72 -0.52
CA THR A 435 10.06 -10.64 -1.08
C THR A 435 10.51 -9.18 -1.13
N GLY A 436 11.72 -8.89 -0.64
CA GLY A 436 12.29 -7.53 -0.63
C GLY A 436 11.78 -6.61 0.49
N VAL A 437 10.64 -6.90 1.12
CA VAL A 437 9.97 -5.98 2.08
C VAL A 437 9.92 -6.50 3.53
N VAL A 438 10.35 -7.74 3.80
CA VAL A 438 10.34 -8.34 5.16
C VAL A 438 11.02 -7.45 6.20
N ALA A 439 12.20 -6.92 5.88
CA ALA A 439 12.95 -6.07 6.79
C ALA A 439 12.20 -4.75 7.09
N GLU A 440 11.48 -4.20 6.11
CA GLU A 440 10.75 -2.95 6.23
C GLU A 440 9.49 -3.12 7.11
N PHE A 441 8.73 -4.21 6.94
CA PHE A 441 7.61 -4.55 7.82
C PHE A 441 8.03 -4.55 9.29
N TRP A 442 9.21 -5.09 9.59
CA TRP A 442 9.74 -5.08 10.94
C TRP A 442 10.29 -3.70 11.34
N SER A 443 11.14 -3.07 10.54
CA SER A 443 11.83 -1.83 10.95
C SER A 443 10.88 -0.65 11.10
N VAL A 444 9.82 -0.59 10.29
CA VAL A 444 8.83 0.49 10.30
C VAL A 444 7.66 0.14 11.22
N TYR A 445 7.01 -1.01 10.99
CA TYR A 445 5.75 -1.36 11.63
C TYR A 445 5.88 -2.32 12.82
N ARG A 446 7.08 -2.87 13.07
CA ARG A 446 7.32 -3.92 14.08
C ARG A 446 6.49 -5.18 13.84
N LEU A 447 6.20 -5.47 12.56
CA LEU A 447 5.44 -6.64 12.15
C LEU A 447 6.38 -7.73 11.64
N PRO A 448 6.58 -8.84 12.37
CA PRO A 448 7.32 -9.98 11.85
C PRO A 448 6.48 -10.72 10.81
N VAL A 449 7.13 -11.28 9.80
CA VAL A 449 6.48 -12.07 8.74
C VAL A 449 6.49 -13.56 9.12
N VAL A 450 5.37 -14.23 8.92
CA VAL A 450 5.22 -15.68 9.07
C VAL A 450 4.80 -16.26 7.73
N ARG A 451 5.56 -17.24 7.24
CA ARG A 451 5.20 -17.99 6.03
C ARG A 451 4.23 -19.09 6.39
N ILE A 452 3.03 -19.02 5.82
CA ILE A 452 2.02 -20.06 5.97
C ILE A 452 2.19 -21.06 4.80
N PRO A 453 2.21 -22.37 5.06
CA PRO A 453 2.23 -23.37 3.99
C PRO A 453 1.01 -23.24 3.07
N THR A 454 1.13 -23.67 1.82
CA THR A 454 -0.03 -23.77 0.93
C THR A 454 -0.89 -24.98 1.31
N HIS A 455 -2.21 -24.89 1.14
CA HIS A 455 -3.12 -26.02 1.40
C HIS A 455 -2.80 -27.20 0.49
N ARG A 456 -2.49 -26.93 -0.79
CA ARG A 456 -2.08 -27.91 -1.78
C ARG A 456 -0.70 -27.55 -2.36
N PRO A 457 0.11 -28.54 -2.78
CA PRO A 457 1.41 -28.26 -3.41
C PRO A 457 1.24 -27.45 -4.70
N VAL A 458 2.11 -26.46 -4.91
CA VAL A 458 2.09 -25.62 -6.11
C VAL A 458 2.63 -26.39 -7.31
N GLN A 459 1.84 -26.52 -8.38
CA GLN A 459 2.24 -27.19 -9.64
C GLN A 459 2.63 -26.20 -10.75
N ARG A 460 2.61 -24.89 -10.45
CA ARG A 460 2.95 -23.83 -11.43
C ARG A 460 4.39 -23.96 -11.92
N ARG A 461 4.59 -23.89 -13.24
CA ARG A 461 5.89 -23.94 -13.90
C ARG A 461 6.37 -22.56 -14.33
N HIS A 462 7.62 -22.21 -13.99
CA HIS A 462 8.32 -21.06 -14.58
C HIS A 462 8.96 -21.50 -15.89
N LEU A 463 8.53 -20.95 -17.01
CA LEU A 463 9.19 -21.16 -18.30
C LEU A 463 10.38 -20.18 -18.42
N PRO A 464 11.45 -20.53 -19.16
CA PRO A 464 12.58 -19.64 -19.35
C PRO A 464 12.15 -18.26 -19.88
N ASP A 465 12.65 -17.21 -19.21
CA ASP A 465 12.44 -15.84 -19.66
C ASP A 465 13.10 -15.64 -21.04
N ALA A 466 12.41 -14.97 -21.96
CA ALA A 466 12.96 -14.55 -23.24
C ALA A 466 13.34 -13.07 -23.16
N VAL A 467 14.56 -12.71 -23.62
CA VAL A 467 15.02 -11.32 -23.68
C VAL A 467 15.39 -11.00 -25.11
N LEU A 468 14.66 -10.09 -25.72
CA LEU A 468 14.74 -9.75 -27.13
C LEU A 468 15.52 -8.45 -27.34
N PRO A 469 16.16 -8.25 -28.52
CA PRO A 469 16.99 -7.08 -28.77
C PRO A 469 16.22 -5.75 -28.79
N ASP A 470 14.98 -5.78 -29.27
CA ASP A 470 14.14 -4.61 -29.45
C ASP A 470 12.64 -4.89 -29.22
N ASP A 471 11.86 -3.83 -29.04
CA ASP A 471 10.42 -3.90 -28.79
C ASP A 471 9.65 -4.58 -29.94
N ALA A 472 10.07 -4.39 -31.19
CA ALA A 472 9.43 -5.01 -32.34
C ALA A 472 9.62 -6.55 -32.36
N ALA A 473 10.83 -7.02 -32.07
CA ALA A 473 11.14 -8.44 -31.92
C ALA A 473 10.40 -9.06 -30.74
N LYS A 474 10.33 -8.35 -29.61
CA LYS A 474 9.52 -8.75 -28.46
C LYS A 474 8.05 -8.95 -28.86
N TRP A 475 7.41 -7.96 -29.48
CA TRP A 475 5.99 -8.07 -29.81
C TRP A 475 5.70 -9.14 -30.87
N ARG A 476 6.56 -9.34 -31.87
CA ARG A 476 6.45 -10.50 -32.78
C ARG A 476 6.47 -11.83 -32.02
N HIS A 477 7.38 -11.97 -31.05
CA HIS A 477 7.48 -13.19 -30.24
C HIS A 477 6.25 -13.37 -29.33
N VAL A 478 5.80 -12.29 -28.68
CA VAL A 478 4.61 -12.29 -27.81
C VAL A 478 3.36 -12.69 -28.58
N THR A 479 3.09 -12.10 -29.75
CA THR A 479 1.87 -12.39 -30.53
C THR A 479 1.85 -13.83 -31.05
N VAL A 480 2.98 -14.33 -31.59
CA VAL A 480 3.11 -15.74 -32.00
C VAL A 480 2.85 -16.66 -30.81
N ARG A 481 3.45 -16.38 -29.66
CA ARG A 481 3.29 -17.20 -28.47
C ARG A 481 1.85 -17.22 -27.95
N ILE A 482 1.17 -16.08 -27.96
CA ILE A 482 -0.23 -15.97 -27.54
C ILE A 482 -1.12 -16.72 -28.54
N ALA A 483 -0.88 -16.60 -29.85
CA ALA A 483 -1.62 -17.33 -30.86
C ALA A 483 -1.52 -18.85 -30.70
N GLU A 484 -0.31 -19.38 -30.44
CA GLU A 484 -0.09 -20.80 -30.15
C GLU A 484 -0.86 -21.29 -28.91
N LEU A 485 -0.91 -20.49 -27.84
CA LEU A 485 -1.63 -20.83 -26.61
C LEU A 485 -3.15 -20.76 -26.82
N HIS A 486 -3.61 -19.70 -27.48
CA HIS A 486 -5.00 -19.48 -27.82
C HIS A 486 -5.56 -20.61 -28.70
N ALA A 487 -4.82 -21.01 -29.75
CA ALA A 487 -5.21 -22.10 -30.64
C ALA A 487 -5.33 -23.46 -29.92
N ARG A 488 -4.61 -23.66 -28.82
CA ARG A 488 -4.70 -24.84 -27.95
C ARG A 488 -5.81 -24.73 -26.89
N GLY A 489 -6.57 -23.64 -26.87
CA GLY A 489 -7.60 -23.39 -25.86
C GLY A 489 -7.04 -22.99 -24.48
N CYS A 490 -5.74 -22.70 -24.37
CA CYS A 490 -5.13 -22.27 -23.11
C CYS A 490 -5.43 -20.78 -22.85
N PRO A 491 -6.01 -20.41 -21.70
CA PRO A 491 -6.23 -19.01 -21.35
C PRO A 491 -4.91 -18.30 -21.07
N VAL A 492 -4.81 -17.05 -21.52
CA VAL A 492 -3.61 -16.23 -21.40
C VAL A 492 -3.91 -14.93 -20.66
N LEU A 493 -3.16 -14.68 -19.59
CA LEU A 493 -3.13 -13.41 -18.87
C LEU A 493 -1.84 -12.65 -19.21
N VAL A 494 -1.97 -11.51 -19.89
CA VAL A 494 -0.86 -10.64 -20.29
C VAL A 494 -0.74 -9.49 -19.28
N GLY A 495 0.34 -9.46 -18.49
CA GLY A 495 0.56 -8.37 -17.53
C GLY A 495 1.45 -7.26 -18.09
N THR A 496 1.02 -6.01 -17.94
CA THR A 496 1.74 -4.80 -18.36
C THR A 496 1.98 -3.89 -17.15
N ARG A 497 2.83 -2.84 -17.26
CA ARG A 497 3.09 -1.92 -16.13
C ARG A 497 2.17 -0.70 -16.05
N SER A 498 1.59 -0.26 -17.17
CA SER A 498 0.84 1.01 -17.26
C SER A 498 -0.30 0.93 -18.27
N VAL A 499 -1.24 1.87 -18.19
CA VAL A 499 -2.39 1.94 -19.12
C VAL A 499 -1.90 2.11 -20.56
N ALA A 500 -0.88 2.94 -20.77
CA ALA A 500 -0.25 3.10 -22.08
C ALA A 500 0.35 1.79 -22.59
N ALA A 501 1.03 1.02 -21.73
CA ALA A 501 1.56 -0.29 -22.11
C ALA A 501 0.46 -1.29 -22.45
N SER A 502 -0.68 -1.29 -21.72
CA SER A 502 -1.86 -2.09 -22.06
C SER A 502 -2.49 -1.70 -23.39
N ALA A 503 -2.59 -0.40 -23.68
CA ALA A 503 -3.11 0.09 -24.96
C ALA A 503 -2.21 -0.36 -26.13
N ARG A 504 -0.88 -0.28 -25.96
CA ARG A 504 0.07 -0.82 -26.95
C ARG A 504 -0.07 -2.33 -27.13
N ALA A 505 -0.17 -3.07 -26.02
CA ALA A 505 -0.39 -4.51 -26.05
C ALA A 505 -1.67 -4.88 -26.81
N SER A 506 -2.76 -4.16 -26.53
CA SER A 506 -4.05 -4.32 -27.21
C SER A 506 -3.93 -4.06 -28.71
N ALA A 507 -3.24 -2.98 -29.11
CA ALA A 507 -3.02 -2.68 -30.53
C ALA A 507 -2.26 -3.81 -31.25
N HIS A 508 -1.22 -4.38 -30.64
CA HIS A 508 -0.48 -5.52 -31.22
C HIS A 508 -1.35 -6.78 -31.34
N LEU A 509 -2.19 -7.08 -30.34
CA LEU A 509 -3.09 -8.24 -30.40
C LEU A 509 -4.22 -8.04 -31.43
N THR A 510 -4.77 -6.83 -31.54
CA THR A 510 -5.75 -6.48 -32.59
C THR A 510 -5.15 -6.64 -33.98
N ALA A 511 -3.92 -6.14 -34.20
CA ALA A 511 -3.21 -6.30 -35.48
C ALA A 511 -2.93 -7.76 -35.84
N ALA A 512 -2.79 -8.64 -34.83
CA ALA A 512 -2.64 -10.08 -35.00
C ALA A 512 -3.97 -10.85 -35.07
N ALA A 513 -5.12 -10.14 -35.10
CA ALA A 513 -6.47 -10.72 -35.09
C ALA A 513 -6.76 -11.64 -33.88
N LEU A 514 -6.17 -11.34 -32.73
CA LEU A 514 -6.37 -12.10 -31.49
C LEU A 514 -7.43 -11.43 -30.60
N PRO A 515 -8.60 -12.07 -30.37
CA PRO A 515 -9.67 -11.51 -29.56
C PRO A 515 -9.24 -11.45 -28.09
N HIS A 516 -9.30 -10.27 -27.49
CA HIS A 516 -8.82 -10.05 -26.13
C HIS A 516 -9.66 -9.02 -25.38
N THR A 517 -9.51 -9.00 -24.06
CA THR A 517 -10.14 -8.00 -23.18
C THR A 517 -9.08 -7.28 -22.37
N VAL A 518 -9.25 -5.97 -22.16
CA VAL A 518 -8.31 -5.14 -21.40
C VAL A 518 -8.91 -4.79 -20.04
N LEU A 519 -8.16 -5.10 -18.98
CA LEU A 519 -8.42 -4.70 -17.61
C LEU A 519 -7.54 -3.49 -17.29
N SER A 520 -8.17 -2.33 -17.16
CA SER A 520 -7.53 -1.09 -16.73
C SER A 520 -8.09 -0.68 -15.38
N ALA A 521 -7.22 -0.49 -14.37
CA ALA A 521 -7.53 -0.11 -12.98
C ALA A 521 -8.26 1.25 -12.85
N ALA A 522 -9.44 1.37 -13.43
CA ALA A 522 -10.25 2.57 -13.54
C ALA A 522 -11.75 2.23 -13.40
N GLN A 523 -12.12 0.94 -13.44
CA GLN A 523 -13.52 0.49 -13.43
C GLN A 523 -13.66 -0.76 -12.54
N ASP A 524 -13.36 -0.61 -11.24
CA ASP A 524 -13.18 -1.73 -10.29
C ASP A 524 -14.35 -2.74 -10.25
N GLY A 525 -15.61 -2.30 -10.43
CA GLY A 525 -16.79 -3.17 -10.38
C GLY A 525 -16.98 -4.06 -11.62
N ALA A 526 -16.75 -3.53 -12.83
CA ALA A 526 -16.87 -4.30 -14.08
C ALA A 526 -15.66 -5.23 -14.31
N GLU A 527 -14.49 -4.84 -13.78
CA GLU A 527 -13.26 -5.64 -13.85
C GLU A 527 -13.42 -7.02 -13.23
N ALA A 528 -14.15 -7.15 -12.11
CA ALA A 528 -14.32 -8.42 -11.43
C ALA A 528 -15.03 -9.48 -12.29
N ALA A 529 -16.05 -9.08 -13.07
CA ALA A 529 -16.75 -9.96 -13.99
C ALA A 529 -15.82 -10.44 -15.11
N ILE A 530 -15.03 -9.54 -15.69
CA ILE A 530 -14.05 -9.88 -16.73
C ILE A 530 -12.97 -10.82 -16.19
N VAL A 531 -12.47 -10.58 -14.96
CA VAL A 531 -11.45 -11.43 -14.32
C VAL A 531 -11.99 -12.84 -14.04
N ALA A 532 -13.26 -12.95 -13.64
CA ALA A 532 -13.89 -14.25 -13.40
C ALA A 532 -13.95 -15.11 -14.68
N GLU A 533 -14.05 -14.48 -15.86
CA GLU A 533 -14.02 -15.15 -17.15
C GLU A 533 -12.62 -15.37 -17.71
N ALA A 534 -11.58 -14.75 -17.14
CA ALA A 534 -10.22 -14.79 -17.69
C ALA A 534 -9.61 -16.22 -17.70
N GLY A 535 -10.17 -17.14 -16.91
CA GLY A 535 -9.75 -18.54 -16.83
C GLY A 535 -10.50 -19.49 -17.77
N GLN A 536 -11.40 -19.00 -18.62
CA GLN A 536 -12.13 -19.84 -19.58
C GLN A 536 -11.28 -20.17 -20.82
N ALA A 537 -11.56 -21.30 -21.46
CA ALA A 537 -10.76 -21.80 -22.58
C ALA A 537 -10.58 -20.75 -23.70
N GLY A 538 -9.33 -20.58 -24.13
CA GLY A 538 -8.94 -19.65 -25.19
C GLY A 538 -9.06 -18.16 -24.85
N ARG A 539 -9.44 -17.76 -23.63
CA ARG A 539 -9.55 -16.34 -23.29
C ARG A 539 -8.18 -15.65 -23.24
N ILE A 540 -8.09 -14.45 -23.79
CA ILE A 540 -6.92 -13.59 -23.70
C ILE A 540 -7.30 -12.33 -22.92
N THR A 541 -6.58 -12.06 -21.83
CA THR A 541 -6.86 -10.92 -20.97
C THR A 541 -5.58 -10.12 -20.74
N ILE A 542 -5.62 -8.82 -21.02
CA ILE A 542 -4.53 -7.89 -20.72
C ILE A 542 -4.82 -7.23 -19.38
N ALA A 543 -3.93 -7.34 -18.41
CA ALA A 543 -4.04 -6.72 -17.10
C ALA A 543 -3.01 -5.61 -16.91
N THR A 544 -3.51 -4.39 -16.67
CA THR A 544 -2.68 -3.25 -16.34
C THR A 544 -2.20 -3.34 -14.90
N ASN A 545 -0.90 -3.49 -14.69
CA ASN A 545 -0.27 -3.66 -13.39
C ASN A 545 -0.93 -4.81 -12.60
N MET A 546 -1.76 -4.48 -11.61
CA MET A 546 -2.48 -5.43 -10.78
C MET A 546 -4.00 -5.19 -10.86
N ALA A 547 -4.52 -4.79 -12.03
CA ALA A 547 -5.96 -4.74 -12.30
C ALA A 547 -6.61 -6.11 -12.01
N GLY A 548 -7.81 -6.11 -11.43
CA GLY A 548 -8.40 -7.33 -10.88
C GLY A 548 -7.72 -7.86 -9.61
N ARG A 549 -7.08 -7.00 -8.81
CA ARG A 549 -6.55 -7.39 -7.49
C ARG A 549 -7.68 -7.90 -6.58
N GLY A 550 -7.38 -8.92 -5.77
CA GLY A 550 -8.37 -9.50 -4.86
C GLY A 550 -9.42 -10.40 -5.53
N THR A 551 -9.46 -10.51 -6.86
CA THR A 551 -10.36 -11.43 -7.59
C THR A 551 -9.63 -12.70 -8.04
N ASP A 552 -10.29 -13.84 -7.86
CA ASP A 552 -9.78 -15.15 -8.23
C ASP A 552 -10.05 -15.47 -9.71
N ILE A 553 -9.09 -16.09 -10.39
CA ILE A 553 -9.25 -16.54 -11.78
C ILE A 553 -9.42 -18.04 -11.73
N LYS A 554 -10.67 -18.49 -11.74
CA LYS A 554 -11.01 -19.91 -11.72
C LYS A 554 -10.85 -20.51 -13.11
N LEU A 555 -10.26 -21.69 -13.20
CA LEU A 555 -10.13 -22.39 -14.48
C LEU A 555 -11.49 -22.93 -14.91
N GLY A 556 -11.82 -22.71 -16.19
CA GLY A 556 -12.99 -23.32 -16.82
C GLY A 556 -12.84 -24.83 -17.04
N PRO A 557 -13.92 -25.52 -17.44
CA PRO A 557 -13.87 -26.94 -17.79
C PRO A 557 -12.84 -27.21 -18.90
N GLY A 558 -12.03 -28.26 -18.77
CA GLY A 558 -11.03 -28.65 -19.79
C GLY A 558 -9.72 -27.83 -19.78
N VAL A 559 -9.66 -26.74 -19.01
CA VAL A 559 -8.50 -25.82 -19.01
C VAL A 559 -7.34 -26.38 -18.21
N ALA A 560 -7.60 -27.11 -17.12
CA ALA A 560 -6.55 -27.72 -16.33
C ALA A 560 -5.76 -28.75 -17.15
N GLU A 561 -6.46 -29.56 -17.96
CA GLU A 561 -5.89 -30.54 -18.88
C GLU A 561 -5.07 -29.87 -20.00
N ALA A 562 -5.49 -28.67 -20.43
CA ALA A 562 -4.75 -27.85 -21.40
C ALA A 562 -3.50 -27.17 -20.81
N GLY A 563 -3.14 -27.43 -19.54
CA GLY A 563 -1.97 -26.90 -18.87
C GLY A 563 -2.23 -25.70 -17.96
N GLY A 564 -3.50 -25.33 -17.76
CA GLY A 564 -3.95 -24.27 -16.88
C GLY A 564 -3.74 -22.85 -17.44
N LEU A 565 -3.87 -21.85 -16.56
CA LEU A 565 -3.67 -20.44 -16.92
C LEU A 565 -2.20 -20.15 -17.27
N HIS A 566 -1.97 -19.51 -18.40
CA HIS A 566 -0.65 -19.04 -18.83
C HIS A 566 -0.49 -17.55 -18.58
N VAL A 567 0.49 -17.16 -17.75
CA VAL A 567 0.77 -15.75 -17.47
C VAL A 567 1.98 -15.28 -18.28
N ILE A 568 1.80 -14.25 -19.11
CA ILE A 568 2.88 -13.62 -19.87
C ILE A 568 3.16 -12.23 -19.30
N MET A 569 4.40 -12.00 -18.87
CA MET A 569 4.89 -10.68 -18.47
C MET A 569 5.61 -10.08 -19.65
N VAL A 570 5.05 -9.04 -20.27
CA VAL A 570 5.67 -8.40 -21.45
C VAL A 570 6.71 -7.35 -21.07
N GLU A 571 6.80 -7.03 -19.79
CA GLU A 571 7.76 -6.12 -19.17
C GLU A 571 7.95 -6.54 -17.70
N ARG A 572 9.06 -6.16 -17.08
CA ARG A 572 9.28 -6.30 -15.63
C ARG A 572 8.70 -5.10 -14.90
N GLN A 573 8.11 -5.33 -13.74
CA GLN A 573 7.60 -4.27 -12.87
C GLN A 573 8.73 -3.65 -12.04
N ASP A 574 8.47 -2.49 -11.44
CA ASP A 574 9.45 -1.78 -10.58
C ASP A 574 9.99 -2.61 -9.42
N ALA A 575 9.26 -3.65 -9.03
CA ALA A 575 9.60 -4.49 -7.91
C ALA A 575 9.12 -5.92 -8.13
N ARG A 576 10.01 -6.87 -7.82
CA ARG A 576 9.87 -8.31 -8.06
C ARG A 576 8.63 -8.89 -7.40
N ARG A 577 8.20 -8.35 -6.25
CA ARG A 577 6.97 -8.78 -5.59
C ARG A 577 5.73 -8.63 -6.50
N ILE A 578 5.65 -7.62 -7.38
CA ILE A 578 4.50 -7.49 -8.30
C ILE A 578 4.58 -8.56 -9.39
N ASP A 579 5.78 -8.83 -9.91
CA ASP A 579 5.98 -9.95 -10.84
C ASP A 579 5.55 -11.28 -10.18
N ASP A 580 5.96 -11.52 -8.93
CA ASP A 580 5.56 -12.70 -8.15
C ASP A 580 4.04 -12.77 -7.94
N GLN A 581 3.37 -11.63 -7.72
CA GLN A 581 1.90 -11.56 -7.59
C GLN A 581 1.19 -11.90 -8.91
N LEU A 582 1.72 -11.40 -10.03
CA LEU A 582 1.20 -11.69 -11.36
C LEU A 582 1.41 -13.16 -11.72
N ALA A 583 2.59 -13.73 -11.46
CA ALA A 583 2.82 -15.18 -11.59
C ALA A 583 1.91 -15.99 -10.66
N GLY A 584 1.65 -15.49 -9.45
CA GLY A 584 0.73 -16.09 -8.49
C GLY A 584 -0.74 -16.10 -8.94
N ARG A 585 -1.07 -15.49 -10.08
CA ARG A 585 -2.41 -15.60 -10.67
C ARG A 585 -2.69 -16.99 -11.24
N SER A 586 -1.66 -17.74 -11.67
CA SER A 586 -1.79 -19.12 -12.15
C SER A 586 -1.39 -20.16 -11.10
N GLY A 587 -1.87 -21.40 -11.27
CA GLY A 587 -1.56 -22.54 -10.42
C GLY A 587 -1.98 -22.38 -8.95
N ARG A 588 -3.20 -21.89 -8.73
CA ARG A 588 -3.80 -21.71 -7.40
C ARG A 588 -4.36 -23.05 -6.91
N GLN A 589 -4.39 -23.29 -5.59
CA GLN A 589 -4.92 -24.53 -5.00
C GLN A 589 -4.40 -25.84 -5.66
N GLY A 590 -3.13 -25.83 -6.10
CA GLY A 590 -2.49 -26.96 -6.75
C GLY A 590 -2.90 -27.22 -8.20
N GLU A 591 -3.63 -26.31 -8.84
CA GLU A 591 -3.89 -26.35 -10.27
C GLU A 591 -2.59 -26.27 -11.09
N PRO A 592 -2.58 -26.82 -12.32
CA PRO A 592 -1.51 -26.58 -13.26
C PRO A 592 -1.53 -25.11 -13.71
N GLY A 593 -0.38 -24.64 -14.18
CA GLY A 593 -0.26 -23.29 -14.71
C GLY A 593 1.16 -22.97 -15.10
N CYS A 594 1.32 -21.96 -15.94
CA CYS A 594 2.63 -21.51 -16.40
C CYS A 594 2.76 -20.01 -16.22
N PHE A 595 4.00 -19.54 -16.11
CA PHE A 595 4.32 -18.14 -16.34
C PHE A 595 5.64 -17.99 -17.08
N GLN A 596 5.74 -16.94 -17.88
CA GLN A 596 6.92 -16.60 -18.67
C GLN A 596 7.06 -15.08 -18.75
N ALA A 597 8.29 -14.56 -18.67
CA ALA A 597 8.58 -13.18 -19.03
C ALA A 597 9.16 -13.12 -20.45
N ILE A 598 8.63 -12.20 -21.27
CA ILE A 598 9.10 -11.93 -22.63
C ILE A 598 9.43 -10.44 -22.67
N LEU A 599 10.72 -10.12 -22.62
CA LEU A 599 11.26 -8.79 -22.28
C LEU A 599 12.06 -8.21 -23.45
N SER A 600 12.30 -6.91 -23.42
CA SER A 600 13.14 -6.21 -24.40
C SER A 600 14.24 -5.40 -23.73
N LEU A 601 15.37 -5.20 -24.43
CA LEU A 601 16.39 -4.23 -24.01
C LEU A 601 15.91 -2.77 -24.13
N ASP A 602 14.81 -2.54 -24.84
CA ASP A 602 14.14 -1.23 -24.89
C ASP A 602 13.16 -1.02 -23.73
N ASP A 603 12.98 -2.02 -22.85
CA ASP A 603 12.03 -1.87 -21.75
C ASP A 603 12.45 -0.68 -20.85
N PRO A 604 11.49 0.15 -20.40
CA PRO A 604 11.80 1.36 -19.64
C PRO A 604 12.33 1.12 -18.23
N LEU A 605 12.37 -0.12 -17.76
CA LEU A 605 13.10 -0.43 -16.53
C LEU A 605 14.61 -0.12 -16.65
N LEU A 606 15.14 -0.06 -17.88
CA LEU A 606 16.52 0.31 -18.17
C LEU A 606 16.70 1.84 -18.34
N ASP A 607 15.64 2.64 -18.29
CA ASP A 607 15.72 4.11 -18.30
C ASP A 607 16.30 4.61 -16.98
N GLY A 608 17.58 5.01 -17.00
CA GLY A 608 18.31 5.48 -15.81
C GLY A 608 19.45 4.56 -15.36
N ASP A 609 19.71 3.47 -16.10
CA ASP A 609 20.90 2.66 -15.87
C ASP A 609 22.18 3.36 -16.37
N ALA A 610 23.31 3.09 -15.70
CA ALA A 610 24.61 3.66 -16.03
C ALA A 610 25.12 3.30 -17.44
N ILE A 611 24.48 2.33 -18.11
CA ILE A 611 24.81 1.94 -19.47
C ILE A 611 23.77 2.55 -20.41
N PRO A 612 24.14 3.49 -21.29
CA PRO A 612 23.25 4.06 -22.27
C PRO A 612 22.61 2.97 -23.14
N ARG A 613 21.31 3.07 -23.41
CA ARG A 613 20.55 2.14 -24.28
C ARG A 613 21.25 1.86 -25.61
N GLY A 614 21.88 2.88 -26.20
CA GLY A 614 22.64 2.78 -27.45
C GLY A 614 23.84 1.83 -27.39
N LEU A 615 24.39 1.55 -26.21
CA LEU A 615 25.52 0.62 -26.01
C LEU A 615 25.06 -0.79 -25.60
N LEU A 616 23.88 -0.94 -25.00
CA LEU A 616 23.35 -2.23 -24.54
C LEU A 616 22.99 -3.17 -25.69
N ARG A 617 22.37 -2.65 -26.75
CA ARG A 617 22.05 -3.43 -27.95
C ARG A 617 23.29 -4.00 -28.66
N PRO A 618 24.32 -3.20 -29.05
CA PRO A 618 25.48 -3.73 -29.77
C PRO A 618 26.31 -4.69 -28.90
N THR A 619 26.42 -4.44 -27.60
CA THR A 619 27.13 -5.34 -26.67
C THR A 619 26.45 -6.69 -26.50
N LEU A 620 25.11 -6.73 -26.49
CA LEU A 620 24.37 -7.99 -26.36
C LEU A 620 24.31 -8.76 -27.69
N VAL A 621 24.24 -8.06 -28.82
CA VAL A 621 24.41 -8.67 -30.16
C VAL A 621 25.80 -9.26 -30.32
N LEU A 622 26.85 -8.52 -29.95
CA LEU A 622 28.23 -9.02 -29.93
C LEU A 622 28.36 -10.22 -28.98
N ALA A 623 27.78 -10.15 -27.78
CA ALA A 623 27.76 -11.26 -26.83
C ALA A 623 27.00 -12.47 -27.40
N ALA A 624 25.91 -12.29 -28.15
CA ALA A 624 25.18 -13.38 -28.79
C ALA A 624 26.01 -14.06 -29.88
N SER A 625 26.77 -13.27 -30.66
CA SER A 625 27.70 -13.78 -31.69
C SER A 625 28.88 -14.56 -31.10
N PHE A 626 29.39 -14.15 -29.93
CA PHE A 626 30.55 -14.81 -29.28
C PHE A 626 30.18 -15.93 -28.29
N LEU A 627 29.11 -15.77 -27.52
CA LEU A 627 28.72 -16.66 -26.41
C LEU A 627 27.49 -17.53 -26.73
N GLY A 628 26.81 -17.28 -27.85
CA GLY A 628 25.58 -17.92 -28.24
C GLY A 628 24.31 -17.28 -27.64
N ALA A 629 23.19 -17.39 -28.35
CA ALA A 629 21.92 -16.72 -28.04
C ALA A 629 21.43 -16.96 -26.59
N ARG A 630 21.48 -18.20 -26.10
CA ARG A 630 21.03 -18.55 -24.73
C ARG A 630 21.87 -17.87 -23.63
N ARG A 631 23.16 -17.63 -23.86
CA ARG A 631 24.02 -16.95 -22.87
C ARG A 631 23.78 -15.45 -22.89
N ALA A 632 23.54 -14.87 -24.07
CA ALA A 632 23.16 -13.47 -24.22
C ALA A 632 21.80 -13.15 -23.56
N GLU A 633 20.79 -14.01 -23.74
CA GLU A 633 19.49 -13.88 -23.04
C GLU A 633 19.65 -13.92 -21.52
N ARG A 634 20.49 -14.82 -20.99
CA ARG A 634 20.79 -14.88 -19.55
C ARG A 634 21.45 -13.60 -19.06
N LEU A 635 22.38 -13.02 -19.84
CA LEU A 635 23.01 -11.75 -19.51
C LEU A 635 21.99 -10.61 -19.48
N GLY A 636 21.11 -10.52 -20.49
CA GLY A 636 20.02 -9.54 -20.53
C GLY A 636 19.06 -9.68 -19.34
N SER A 637 18.71 -10.92 -18.98
CA SER A 637 17.87 -11.20 -17.81
C SER A 637 18.55 -10.74 -16.50
N LEU A 638 19.86 -10.93 -16.36
CA LEU A 638 20.62 -10.44 -15.21
C LEU A 638 20.66 -8.90 -15.14
N LEU A 639 20.82 -8.22 -16.28
CA LEU A 639 20.78 -6.76 -16.35
C LEU A 639 19.42 -6.22 -15.90
N LEU A 640 18.33 -6.75 -16.44
CA LEU A 640 16.97 -6.35 -16.07
C LEU A 640 16.67 -6.62 -14.59
N ARG A 641 17.13 -7.75 -14.04
CA ARG A 641 17.04 -8.03 -12.59
C ARG A 641 17.86 -7.04 -11.76
N GLY A 642 19.04 -6.66 -12.24
CA GLY A 642 19.89 -5.65 -11.61
C GLY A 642 19.26 -4.26 -11.60
N ALA A 643 18.59 -3.87 -12.70
CA ALA A 643 17.81 -2.64 -12.81
C ALA A 643 16.62 -2.66 -11.84
N GLN A 644 15.82 -3.75 -11.83
CA GLN A 644 14.71 -3.94 -10.89
C GLN A 644 15.15 -3.77 -9.43
N GLY A 645 16.26 -4.41 -9.04
CA GLY A 645 16.79 -4.29 -7.68
C GLY A 645 17.30 -2.89 -7.32
N ARG A 646 17.72 -2.08 -8.30
CA ARG A 646 18.09 -0.68 -8.09
C ARG A 646 16.86 0.20 -7.87
N THR A 647 15.82 0.03 -8.69
CA THR A 647 14.53 0.71 -8.53
C THR A 647 13.89 0.39 -7.17
N GLU A 648 13.91 -0.87 -6.73
CA GLU A 648 13.45 -1.27 -5.40
C GLU A 648 14.16 -0.51 -4.26
N ARG A 649 15.50 -0.40 -4.34
CA ARG A 649 16.31 0.32 -3.35
C ARG A 649 16.02 1.82 -3.36
N LEU A 650 15.83 2.41 -4.54
CA LEU A 650 15.45 3.80 -4.69
C LEU A 650 14.10 4.07 -4.00
N HIS A 651 13.09 3.25 -4.30
CA HIS A 651 11.78 3.36 -3.67
C HIS A 651 11.84 3.19 -2.14
N ALA A 652 12.65 2.25 -1.63
CA ALA A 652 12.85 2.08 -0.20
C ALA A 652 13.51 3.30 0.46
N ARG A 653 14.47 3.96 -0.22
CA ARG A 653 15.08 5.22 0.25
C ARG A 653 14.05 6.35 0.28
N MET A 654 13.27 6.54 -0.78
CA MET A 654 12.23 7.57 -0.84
C MET A 654 11.23 7.43 0.32
N ARG A 655 10.80 6.21 0.66
CA ARG A 655 9.91 5.98 1.81
C ARG A 655 10.58 6.30 3.15
N ALA A 656 11.85 5.93 3.31
CA ALA A 656 12.60 6.25 4.50
C ALA A 656 12.79 7.78 4.65
N ASP A 657 13.04 8.48 3.56
CA ASP A 657 13.18 9.95 3.53
C ASP A 657 11.86 10.64 3.85
N LEU A 658 10.74 10.16 3.29
CA LEU A 658 9.42 10.65 3.61
C LEU A 658 9.12 10.52 5.10
N LEU A 659 9.39 9.35 5.69
CA LEU A 659 9.19 9.11 7.12
C LEU A 659 10.11 9.97 7.99
N ARG A 660 11.36 10.20 7.57
CA ARG A 660 12.30 11.10 8.27
C ARG A 660 11.82 12.55 8.22
N SER A 661 11.36 12.99 7.06
CA SER A 661 10.80 14.34 6.85
C SER A 661 9.55 14.56 7.71
N ASP A 662 8.62 13.59 7.74
CA ASP A 662 7.41 13.61 8.58
C ASP A 662 7.76 13.72 10.08
N GLN A 663 8.74 12.93 10.54
CA GLN A 663 9.23 13.00 11.93
C GLN A 663 9.94 14.32 12.26
N MET A 664 10.63 14.92 11.29
CA MET A 664 11.29 16.22 11.48
C MET A 664 10.26 17.34 11.57
N GLN A 665 9.25 17.34 10.70
CA GLN A 665 8.14 18.30 10.73
C GLN A 665 7.40 18.24 12.07
N ASP A 666 7.11 17.04 12.58
CA ASP A 666 6.52 16.87 13.92
C ASP A 666 7.34 17.52 15.03
N ARG A 667 8.66 17.34 15.00
CA ARG A 667 9.55 17.93 16.01
C ARG A 667 9.49 19.45 15.91
N ILE A 668 9.57 20.01 14.71
CA ILE A 668 9.52 21.45 14.48
C ILE A 668 8.18 22.03 14.97
N LEU A 669 7.07 21.38 14.63
CA LEU A 669 5.73 21.78 15.10
C LEU A 669 5.61 21.70 16.62
N ALA A 670 6.20 20.67 17.25
CA ALA A 670 6.26 20.56 18.70
C ALA A 670 7.03 21.71 19.36
N PHE A 671 8.14 22.14 18.77
CA PHE A 671 8.90 23.29 19.27
C PHE A 671 8.16 24.63 19.05
N ALA A 672 7.39 24.75 17.97
CA ALA A 672 6.57 25.94 17.68
C ALA A 672 5.29 26.02 18.54
N GLY A 673 5.04 25.07 19.45
CA GLY A 673 3.80 25.00 20.24
C GLY A 673 2.57 24.54 19.44
N HIS A 674 2.79 24.00 18.24
CA HIS A 674 1.79 23.50 17.29
C HIS A 674 1.87 21.97 17.11
N SER A 675 2.49 21.23 18.04
CA SER A 675 2.47 19.77 17.98
C SER A 675 1.06 19.23 18.08
N GLU A 676 0.81 18.17 17.31
CA GLU A 676 -0.25 17.18 17.58
C GLU A 676 -0.31 16.74 19.05
#